data_AF-A0ABD2CIA7-F1
#
_entry.id   AF-A0ABD2CIA7-F1
#
_cell.length_a   1.000
_cell.length_b   1.000
_cell.length_c   1.000
_cell.angle_alpha   90.00
_cell.angle_beta   90.00
_cell.angle_gamma   90.00
#
_symmetry.space_group_name_H-M   'P 1'
#
loop_
_entity.id
_entity.type
_entity.pdbx_description
1 polymer ?
#
loop_
_entity_poly.entity_id
_entity_poly.type
_entity_poly.pdbx_seq_one_letter_code
_entity_poly.pdbx_strand_id
1 'polypeptide(L)'
;MSENIKFIVVEVNKLLEKNYNLIGFSALNPEDLLQILSDVLIKIQQQDAPKIDIKTETPEQSSVRILSALRILKYQPNSDPATFRQGIVRGDTETIYAILTWLLTHKDIVRQRAYLARFLVKIEIPSDYLGDPEIAALYEQYSNMVNQFKAIHKEREIGKKNFEIAAEFTEDLKAMEKEKEAVLLRIEKMKVKAQPALHLLDAARALRMEKDRERDLALQKEQESKIMSGLQISFQGIERELQTLKRTSEEITPQTLIQHLTDEVTVQTAIMKEKLAYEIEMKKKRIAALMSVRGYSYLGQDQITTLRNKLDLITKEIQGLVETKITKTDNDKMEPFRQQATTISNMKRNVLERLENTNDRLKESQAKLEEKREQSKIFMEEMAPKGEDLKKYVAHLKIKSVSYKRYRAELTALKAEIGVLQRTAVILKAQAGLIDQGNKNLDLGKQSIPDNYTPANAFSTNVQLSKMISALRVKLLPLLNEAQALRQQSRDVKERYRKANTVQSTLETVIGSPTGNIIFEINQLKEKIAKDKEEKRRLEEALLKMKNLEQRIQKEMDASSSSDNTRSLKDELSDSIAVEEEIMKNLKLQKENLEKDADKNEKQTQQWNQIAAVFTCKIQYAEDSKHNDGIVVRRGGAETLVLQ
;
A
#
# COMPACT_ATOMS: atom_id res chain seq x y z
N MET A 1 -42.09 -10.84 41.45
CA MET A 1 -42.74 -11.09 42.76
C MET A 1 -41.75 -11.56 43.83
N SER A 2 -41.11 -12.74 43.70
CA SER A 2 -40.21 -13.24 44.77
C SER A 2 -38.89 -12.46 44.92
N GLU A 3 -38.34 -11.91 43.83
CA GLU A 3 -37.14 -11.05 43.91
C GLU A 3 -37.42 -9.72 44.62
N ASN A 4 -38.58 -9.11 44.36
CA ASN A 4 -38.99 -7.87 45.04
C ASN A 4 -39.17 -8.10 46.55
N ILE A 5 -39.77 -9.23 46.94
CA ILE A 5 -39.92 -9.57 48.37
C ILE A 5 -38.56 -9.85 49.00
N LYS A 6 -37.64 -10.57 48.32
CA LYS A 6 -36.26 -10.76 48.79
C LYS A 6 -35.55 -9.43 49.00
N PHE A 7 -35.65 -8.52 48.03
CA PHE A 7 -35.06 -7.19 48.10
C PHE A 7 -35.64 -6.37 49.26
N ILE A 8 -36.97 -6.34 49.39
CA ILE A 8 -37.66 -5.65 50.49
C ILE A 8 -37.20 -6.20 51.84
N VAL A 9 -37.18 -7.52 52.04
CA VAL A 9 -36.78 -8.14 53.31
C VAL A 9 -35.33 -7.81 53.67
N VAL A 10 -34.40 -7.89 52.72
CA VAL A 10 -32.99 -7.54 52.95
C VAL A 10 -32.86 -6.06 53.35
N GLU A 11 -33.52 -5.17 52.63
CA GLU A 11 -33.38 -3.73 52.85
C GLU A 11 -34.18 -3.21 54.05
N VAL A 12 -35.29 -3.86 54.42
CA VAL A 12 -36.05 -3.59 55.65
C VAL A 12 -35.29 -4.11 56.87
N ASN A 13 -34.69 -5.30 56.79
CA ASN A 13 -33.85 -5.82 57.86
C ASN A 13 -32.63 -4.92 58.14
N LYS A 14 -31.99 -4.38 57.08
CA LYS A 14 -30.93 -3.38 57.23
C LYS A 14 -31.40 -2.06 57.84
N LEU A 15 -32.59 -1.57 57.47
CA LEU A 15 -33.07 -0.24 57.92
C LEU A 15 -33.69 -0.25 59.31
N LEU A 16 -34.37 -1.34 59.68
CA LEU A 16 -35.09 -1.47 60.96
C LEU A 16 -34.32 -2.31 61.99
N GLU A 17 -33.14 -2.85 61.64
CA GLU A 17 -32.35 -3.79 62.46
C GLU A 17 -33.18 -4.99 62.96
N LYS A 18 -34.13 -5.44 62.13
CA LYS A 18 -34.99 -6.61 62.41
C LYS A 18 -34.51 -7.81 61.57
N ASN A 19 -34.88 -9.03 61.98
CA ASN A 19 -34.53 -10.28 61.30
C ASN A 19 -35.78 -10.98 60.74
N TYR A 20 -36.44 -10.37 59.75
CA TYR A 20 -37.56 -11.02 59.07
C TYR A 20 -37.06 -12.10 58.11
N ASN A 21 -37.68 -13.28 58.16
CA ASN A 21 -37.52 -14.35 57.18
C ASN A 21 -38.51 -14.14 56.01
N LEU A 22 -38.16 -14.58 54.79
CA LEU A 22 -39.02 -14.48 53.60
C LEU A 22 -40.45 -14.99 53.82
N ILE A 23 -40.59 -16.10 54.55
CA ILE A 23 -41.87 -16.73 54.87
C ILE A 23 -42.63 -15.93 55.95
N GLY A 24 -41.90 -15.41 56.94
CA GLY A 24 -42.49 -14.57 58.00
C GLY A 24 -42.93 -13.21 57.48
N PHE A 25 -42.24 -12.66 56.48
CA PHE A 25 -42.62 -11.39 55.85
C PHE A 25 -43.83 -11.54 54.92
N SER A 26 -43.96 -12.68 54.21
CA SER A 26 -45.14 -12.97 53.39
C SER A 26 -46.39 -13.31 54.20
N ALA A 27 -46.25 -13.65 55.48
CA ALA A 27 -47.34 -14.04 56.38
C ALA A 27 -47.80 -12.90 57.33
N LEU A 28 -47.29 -11.68 57.15
CA LEU A 28 -47.67 -10.52 57.96
C LEU A 28 -49.11 -10.08 57.67
N ASN A 29 -49.82 -9.66 58.72
CA ASN A 29 -51.15 -9.09 58.58
C ASN A 29 -51.09 -7.73 57.85
N PRO A 30 -52.17 -7.32 57.16
CA PRO A 30 -52.23 -6.03 56.46
C PRO A 30 -51.97 -4.83 57.40
N GLU A 31 -52.41 -4.91 58.66
CA GLU A 31 -52.14 -3.90 59.69
C GLU A 31 -50.65 -3.83 60.07
N ASP A 32 -50.00 -4.99 60.21
CA ASP A 32 -48.57 -5.08 60.55
C ASP A 32 -47.71 -4.60 59.35
N LEU A 33 -48.16 -4.84 58.12
CA LEU A 33 -47.50 -4.36 56.90
C LEU A 33 -47.64 -2.84 56.74
N LEU A 34 -48.79 -2.26 57.08
CA LEU A 34 -48.96 -0.80 57.17
C LEU A 34 -48.10 -0.20 58.27
N GLN A 35 -47.94 -0.89 59.42
CA GLN A 35 -47.03 -0.46 60.48
C GLN A 35 -45.59 -0.44 60.00
N ILE A 36 -45.15 -1.48 59.28
CA ILE A 36 -43.81 -1.51 58.69
C ILE A 36 -43.63 -0.38 57.67
N LEU A 37 -44.64 -0.10 56.85
CA LEU A 37 -44.59 1.04 55.92
C LEU A 37 -44.50 2.38 56.67
N SER A 38 -45.26 2.56 57.75
CA SER A 38 -45.20 3.75 58.60
C SER A 38 -43.85 3.87 59.30
N ASP A 39 -43.31 2.79 59.85
CA ASP A 39 -41.98 2.75 60.48
C ASP A 39 -40.88 3.10 59.46
N VAL A 40 -40.97 2.57 58.23
CA VAL A 40 -40.05 2.88 57.13
C VAL A 40 -40.17 4.35 56.72
N LEU A 41 -41.39 4.88 56.57
CA LEU A 41 -41.63 6.28 56.22
C LEU A 41 -41.14 7.22 57.33
N ILE A 42 -41.38 6.90 58.61
CA ILE A 42 -40.88 7.65 59.76
C ILE A 42 -39.35 7.64 59.75
N LYS A 43 -38.70 6.47 59.61
CA LYS A 43 -37.24 6.38 59.60
C LYS A 43 -36.59 7.12 58.43
N ILE A 44 -37.29 7.23 57.30
CA ILE A 44 -36.86 7.99 56.13
C ILE A 44 -37.11 9.50 56.31
N GLN A 45 -38.22 9.89 56.96
CA GLN A 45 -38.61 11.29 57.15
C GLN A 45 -37.92 11.98 58.33
N GLN A 46 -37.71 11.27 59.45
CA GLN A 46 -37.13 11.81 60.68
C GLN A 46 -36.35 10.70 61.44
N GLN A 47 -35.13 11.00 61.88
CA GLN A 47 -34.42 10.09 62.80
C GLN A 47 -35.05 10.08 64.21
N ASP A 48 -35.84 11.09 64.59
CA ASP A 48 -36.30 11.34 65.99
C ASP A 48 -37.81 11.65 66.16
N ALA A 49 -38.70 11.22 65.25
CA ALA A 49 -40.15 11.28 65.52
C ALA A 49 -40.59 10.16 66.50
N PRO A 50 -41.60 10.40 67.36
CA PRO A 50 -42.18 9.34 68.17
C PRO A 50 -42.73 8.24 67.26
N LYS A 51 -42.49 6.97 67.63
CA LYS A 51 -43.09 5.82 66.97
C LYS A 51 -44.61 5.94 67.11
N ILE A 52 -45.30 6.20 66.01
CA ILE A 52 -46.76 6.26 65.99
C ILE A 52 -47.26 4.86 65.64
N ASP A 53 -47.89 4.21 66.61
CA ASP A 53 -48.59 2.94 66.41
C ASP A 53 -49.93 3.17 65.70
N ILE A 54 -50.11 2.56 64.53
CA ILE A 54 -51.32 2.65 63.70
C ILE A 54 -52.55 2.10 64.43
N LYS A 55 -52.37 1.28 65.49
CA LYS A 55 -53.47 0.78 66.33
C LYS A 55 -54.19 1.87 67.13
N THR A 56 -53.64 3.09 67.20
CA THR A 56 -54.22 4.22 67.95
C THR A 56 -54.90 5.27 67.07
N GLU A 57 -54.74 5.21 65.74
CA GLU A 57 -55.34 6.13 64.76
C GLU A 57 -56.50 5.47 63.99
N THR A 58 -57.47 6.25 63.47
CA THR A 58 -58.46 5.69 62.55
C THR A 58 -57.80 5.34 61.21
N PRO A 59 -58.20 4.24 60.54
CA PRO A 59 -57.58 3.81 59.29
C PRO A 59 -57.66 4.88 58.19
N GLU A 60 -58.68 5.76 58.22
CA GLU A 60 -58.73 6.91 57.31
C GLU A 60 -57.66 7.97 57.64
N GLN A 61 -57.44 8.30 58.91
CA GLN A 61 -56.43 9.29 59.33
C GLN A 61 -55.01 8.81 59.01
N SER A 62 -54.70 7.54 59.27
CA SER A 62 -53.42 6.94 58.89
C SER A 62 -53.22 6.92 57.37
N SER A 63 -54.28 6.65 56.59
CA SER A 63 -54.21 6.68 55.13
C SER A 63 -53.92 8.09 54.59
N VAL A 64 -54.54 9.14 55.16
CA VAL A 64 -54.30 10.54 54.78
C VAL A 64 -52.88 10.96 55.13
N ARG A 65 -52.35 10.54 56.28
CA ARG A 65 -50.95 10.77 56.68
C ARG A 65 -49.98 10.10 55.71
N ILE A 66 -50.15 8.81 55.42
CA ILE A 66 -49.31 8.06 54.48
C ILE A 66 -49.40 8.67 53.07
N LEU A 67 -50.59 9.07 52.61
CA LEU A 67 -50.77 9.73 51.31
C LEU A 67 -50.13 11.11 51.24
N SER A 68 -50.21 11.91 52.32
CA SER A 68 -49.54 13.20 52.41
C SER A 68 -48.02 13.04 52.38
N ALA A 69 -47.49 12.04 53.10
CA ALA A 69 -46.09 11.65 53.10
C ALA A 69 -45.63 11.20 51.71
N LEU A 70 -46.37 10.32 51.04
CA LEU A 70 -46.07 9.86 49.69
C LEU A 70 -46.16 10.99 48.64
N ARG A 71 -47.09 11.95 48.81
CA ARG A 71 -47.19 13.15 47.98
C ARG A 71 -45.95 14.04 48.12
N ILE A 72 -45.48 14.23 49.35
CA ILE A 72 -44.24 14.96 49.64
C ILE A 72 -43.03 14.26 49.00
N LEU A 73 -42.97 12.94 49.07
CA LEU A 73 -41.91 12.13 48.46
C LEU A 73 -42.02 12.05 46.92
N LYS A 74 -43.14 12.53 46.34
CA LYS A 74 -43.51 12.44 44.92
C LYS A 74 -43.53 11.00 44.40
N TYR A 75 -44.18 10.10 45.12
CA TYR A 75 -44.50 8.78 44.62
C TYR A 75 -45.64 8.86 43.58
N GLN A 76 -45.45 8.28 42.40
CA GLN A 76 -46.50 8.16 41.39
C GLN A 76 -47.05 6.73 41.42
N PRO A 77 -48.29 6.51 41.87
CA PRO A 77 -48.90 5.20 41.81
C PRO A 77 -49.23 4.82 40.36
N ASN A 78 -49.03 3.55 40.01
CA ASN A 78 -49.38 2.99 38.69
C ASN A 78 -50.88 2.70 38.52
N SER A 79 -51.71 3.02 39.53
CA SER A 79 -53.14 2.70 39.59
C SER A 79 -53.98 3.95 39.86
N ASP A 80 -55.28 3.88 39.54
CA ASP A 80 -56.23 4.98 39.73
C ASP A 80 -56.21 5.52 41.18
N PRO A 81 -56.28 6.85 41.39
CA PRO A 81 -56.20 7.45 42.73
C PRO A 81 -57.25 6.93 43.72
N ALA A 82 -58.41 6.49 43.24
CA ALA A 82 -59.49 5.93 44.07
C ALA A 82 -59.18 4.49 44.53
N THR A 83 -58.67 3.64 43.63
CA THR A 83 -58.28 2.25 43.96
C THR A 83 -57.01 2.23 44.81
N PHE A 84 -56.08 3.16 44.59
CA PHE A 84 -54.90 3.34 45.42
C PHE A 84 -55.23 3.76 46.86
N ARG A 85 -56.20 4.67 47.05
CA ARG A 85 -56.71 5.04 48.38
C ARG A 85 -57.36 3.85 49.08
N GLN A 86 -58.19 3.09 48.37
CA GLN A 86 -58.81 1.88 48.91
C GLN A 86 -57.78 0.78 49.22
N GLY A 87 -56.73 0.64 48.41
CA GLY A 87 -55.63 -0.30 48.62
C GLY A 87 -54.79 0.02 49.86
N ILE A 88 -54.58 1.30 50.17
CA ILE A 88 -53.89 1.72 51.40
C ILE A 88 -54.79 1.54 52.63
N VAL A 89 -56.08 1.85 52.54
CA VAL A 89 -57.03 1.66 53.65
C VAL A 89 -57.25 0.18 53.97
N ARG A 90 -57.23 -0.69 52.97
CA ARG A 90 -57.37 -2.15 53.13
C ARG A 90 -56.06 -2.87 53.45
N GLY A 91 -54.91 -2.21 53.27
CA GLY A 91 -53.59 -2.81 53.47
C GLY A 91 -53.22 -3.85 52.41
N ASP A 92 -53.53 -3.59 51.14
CA ASP A 92 -53.29 -4.54 50.06
C ASP A 92 -51.79 -4.78 49.81
N THR A 93 -51.41 -6.06 49.78
CA THR A 93 -50.01 -6.49 49.75
C THR A 93 -49.29 -6.05 48.48
N GLU A 94 -49.95 -6.06 47.32
CA GLU A 94 -49.34 -5.65 46.05
C GLU A 94 -49.05 -4.15 46.03
N THR A 95 -49.98 -3.35 46.55
CA THR A 95 -49.83 -1.89 46.61
C THR A 95 -48.72 -1.49 47.58
N ILE A 96 -48.64 -2.11 48.76
CA ILE A 96 -47.62 -1.80 49.75
C ILE A 96 -46.24 -2.31 49.31
N TYR A 97 -46.14 -3.49 48.69
CA TYR A 97 -44.87 -3.97 48.15
C TYR A 97 -44.36 -3.08 47.01
N ALA A 98 -45.24 -2.54 46.17
CA ALA A 98 -44.85 -1.57 45.15
C ALA A 98 -44.26 -0.29 45.79
N ILE A 99 -44.94 0.24 46.83
CA ILE A 99 -44.48 1.43 47.56
C ILE A 99 -43.14 1.17 48.25
N LEU A 100 -43.00 0.05 48.97
CA LEU A 100 -41.77 -0.33 49.67
C LEU A 100 -40.62 -0.56 48.69
N THR A 101 -40.87 -1.25 47.58
CA THR A 101 -39.85 -1.46 46.54
C THR A 101 -39.35 -0.11 46.01
N TRP A 102 -40.26 0.83 45.76
CA TRP A 102 -39.87 2.15 45.27
C TRP A 102 -39.09 2.97 46.30
N LEU A 103 -39.56 3.00 47.56
CA LEU A 103 -38.87 3.70 48.65
C LEU A 103 -37.46 3.14 48.90
N LEU A 104 -37.31 1.81 48.84
CA LEU A 104 -36.05 1.12 49.14
C LEU A 104 -35.07 1.09 47.96
N THR A 105 -35.56 1.26 46.73
CA THR A 105 -34.68 1.44 45.55
C THR A 105 -34.10 2.85 45.46
N HIS A 106 -34.84 3.86 45.92
CA HIS A 106 -34.45 5.28 45.81
C HIS A 106 -34.12 5.93 47.16
N LYS A 107 -33.53 5.18 48.11
CA LYS A 107 -33.32 5.63 49.50
C LYS A 107 -32.69 7.02 49.63
N ASP A 108 -31.63 7.29 48.89
CA ASP A 108 -30.90 8.56 48.98
C ASP A 108 -31.73 9.74 48.45
N ILE A 109 -32.46 9.53 47.36
CA ILE A 109 -33.34 10.54 46.75
C ILE A 109 -34.53 10.82 47.68
N VAL A 110 -35.13 9.77 48.23
CA VAL A 110 -36.28 9.88 49.14
C VAL A 110 -35.86 10.57 50.44
N ARG A 111 -34.66 10.28 50.97
CA ARG A 111 -34.09 10.96 52.15
C ARG A 111 -33.80 12.43 51.89
N GLN A 112 -33.17 12.76 50.76
CA GLN A 112 -32.95 14.15 50.35
C GLN A 112 -34.27 14.89 50.19
N ARG A 113 -35.28 14.29 49.55
CA ARG A 113 -36.61 14.89 49.40
C ARG A 113 -37.33 15.09 50.71
N ALA A 114 -37.26 14.13 51.65
CA ALA A 114 -37.86 14.27 52.97
C ALA A 114 -37.20 15.41 53.77
N TYR A 115 -35.87 15.51 53.72
CA TYR A 115 -35.13 16.62 54.32
C TYR A 115 -35.52 17.97 53.71
N LEU A 116 -35.55 18.03 52.38
CA LEU A 116 -35.91 19.21 51.61
C LEU A 116 -37.36 19.64 51.85
N ALA A 117 -38.29 18.69 51.99
CA ALA A 117 -39.70 18.98 52.22
C ALA A 117 -39.95 19.75 53.52
N ARG A 118 -39.18 19.50 54.58
CA ARG A 118 -39.28 20.26 55.83
C ARG A 118 -39.09 21.76 55.63
N PHE A 119 -38.27 22.14 54.65
CA PHE A 119 -37.90 23.53 54.39
C PHE A 119 -38.56 24.12 53.13
N LEU A 120 -39.08 23.28 52.24
CA LEU A 120 -39.61 23.69 50.93
C LEU A 120 -41.14 23.57 50.80
N VAL A 121 -41.81 22.90 51.74
CA VAL A 121 -43.27 22.93 51.79
C VAL A 121 -43.70 24.33 52.19
N LYS A 122 -44.37 25.02 51.26
CA LYS A 122 -44.86 26.38 51.49
C LYS A 122 -45.94 26.35 52.55
N ILE A 123 -45.89 27.30 53.48
CA ILE A 123 -47.00 27.60 54.36
C ILE A 123 -48.07 28.27 53.48
N GLU A 124 -49.22 27.61 53.32
CA GLU A 124 -50.36 28.16 52.58
C GLU A 124 -51.03 29.21 53.46
N ILE A 125 -50.77 30.49 53.18
CA ILE A 125 -51.48 31.60 53.81
C ILE A 125 -52.72 31.88 52.96
N PRO A 126 -53.94 31.88 53.54
CA PRO A 126 -55.16 32.22 52.82
C PRO A 126 -55.06 33.60 52.16
N SER A 127 -55.66 33.75 50.98
CA SER A 127 -55.61 34.98 50.17
C SER A 127 -56.12 36.23 50.91
N ASP A 128 -56.96 36.03 51.93
CA ASP A 128 -57.55 37.12 52.73
C ASP A 128 -56.52 37.83 53.61
N TYR A 129 -55.47 37.11 54.06
CA TYR A 129 -54.36 37.68 54.85
C TYR A 129 -53.20 38.15 53.96
N LEU A 130 -53.19 37.78 52.68
CA LEU A 130 -52.17 38.21 51.72
C LEU A 130 -52.45 39.61 51.14
N GLY A 131 -53.64 40.17 51.42
CA GLY A 131 -54.00 41.54 51.06
C GLY A 131 -53.30 42.60 51.92
N ASP A 132 -52.83 42.23 53.12
CA ASP A 132 -52.05 43.13 53.98
C ASP A 132 -50.61 43.30 53.46
N PRO A 133 -50.14 44.55 53.24
CA PRO A 133 -48.84 44.81 52.63
C PRO A 133 -47.66 44.34 53.49
N GLU A 134 -47.82 44.29 54.83
CA GLU A 134 -46.78 43.79 55.74
C GLU A 134 -46.62 42.26 55.64
N ILE A 135 -47.73 41.52 55.55
CA ILE A 135 -47.73 40.05 55.42
C ILE A 135 -47.18 39.66 54.05
N ALA A 136 -47.52 40.41 52.99
CA ALA A 136 -46.97 40.20 51.65
C ALA A 136 -45.44 40.41 51.62
N ALA A 137 -44.93 41.48 52.23
CA ALA A 137 -43.49 41.74 52.31
C ALA A 137 -42.75 40.65 53.11
N LEU A 138 -43.33 40.17 54.20
CA LEU A 138 -42.76 39.11 55.04
C LEU A 138 -42.77 37.75 54.31
N TYR A 139 -43.82 37.48 53.52
CA TYR A 139 -43.89 36.32 52.64
C TYR A 139 -42.85 36.37 51.50
N GLU A 140 -42.58 37.55 50.95
CA GLU A 140 -41.54 37.75 49.95
C GLU A 140 -40.14 37.51 50.54
N GLN A 141 -39.86 38.02 51.74
CA GLN A 141 -38.62 37.73 52.48
C GLN A 141 -38.47 36.23 52.75
N TYR A 142 -39.54 35.56 53.19
CA TYR A 142 -39.55 34.10 53.35
C TYR A 142 -39.22 33.37 52.04
N SER A 143 -39.86 33.76 50.93
CA SER A 143 -39.63 33.18 49.60
C SER A 143 -38.17 33.36 49.15
N ASN A 144 -37.59 34.54 49.41
CA ASN A 144 -36.19 34.84 49.10
C ASN A 144 -35.23 33.98 49.93
N MET A 145 -35.47 33.82 51.23
CA MET A 145 -34.66 32.95 52.10
C MET A 145 -34.76 31.47 51.68
N VAL A 146 -35.94 31.02 51.26
CA VAL A 146 -36.13 29.67 50.70
C VAL A 146 -35.33 29.49 49.40
N ASN A 147 -35.26 30.50 48.54
CA ASN A 147 -34.47 30.43 47.32
C ASN A 147 -32.95 30.46 47.59
N GLN A 148 -32.48 31.26 48.56
CA GLN A 148 -31.10 31.23 49.02
C GLN A 148 -30.73 29.86 49.59
N PHE A 149 -31.61 29.25 50.39
CA PHE A 149 -31.41 27.90 50.91
C PHE A 149 -31.26 26.86 49.78
N LYS A 150 -32.09 26.92 48.72
CA LYS A 150 -31.94 26.03 47.55
C LYS A 150 -30.58 26.18 46.87
N ALA A 151 -30.10 27.41 46.70
CA ALA A 151 -28.82 27.69 46.06
C ALA A 151 -27.66 27.11 46.89
N ILE A 152 -27.61 27.44 48.19
CA ILE A 152 -26.57 26.96 49.12
C ILE A 152 -26.61 25.44 49.27
N HIS A 153 -27.80 24.84 49.37
CA HIS A 153 -27.93 23.38 49.47
C HIS A 153 -27.42 22.69 48.19
N LYS A 154 -27.71 23.25 47.00
CA LYS A 154 -27.22 22.70 45.73
C LYS A 154 -25.69 22.78 45.66
N GLU A 155 -25.11 23.89 46.06
CA GLU A 155 -23.65 24.06 46.11
C GLU A 155 -22.99 23.08 47.10
N ARG A 156 -23.57 22.91 48.29
CA ARG A 156 -23.10 21.95 49.29
C ARG A 156 -23.16 20.50 48.81
N GLU A 157 -24.23 20.09 48.13
CA GLU A 157 -24.34 18.72 47.58
C GLU A 157 -23.28 18.45 46.51
N ILE A 158 -22.97 19.44 45.68
CA ILE A 158 -21.86 19.35 44.70
C ILE A 158 -20.52 19.26 45.44
N GLY A 159 -20.31 20.10 46.46
CA GLY A 159 -19.10 20.07 47.29
C GLY A 159 -18.91 18.75 48.05
N LYS A 160 -19.99 18.11 48.51
CA LYS A 160 -19.93 16.83 49.23
C LYS A 160 -19.38 15.70 48.34
N LYS A 161 -19.81 15.62 47.08
CA LYS A 161 -19.27 14.63 46.13
C LYS A 161 -17.77 14.85 45.89
N ASN A 162 -17.35 16.10 45.78
CA ASN A 162 -15.93 16.43 45.62
C ASN A 162 -15.12 16.08 46.88
N PHE A 163 -15.72 16.23 48.08
CA PHE A 163 -15.09 15.82 49.34
C PHE A 163 -14.96 14.30 49.46
N GLU A 164 -15.96 13.53 49.03
CA GLU A 164 -15.88 12.05 48.99
C GLU A 164 -14.73 11.59 48.07
N ILE A 165 -14.61 12.19 46.89
CA ILE A 165 -13.48 11.94 45.97
C ILE A 165 -12.14 12.36 46.62
N ALA A 166 -12.10 13.50 47.31
CA ALA A 166 -10.90 13.94 48.02
C ALA A 166 -10.53 13.00 49.17
N ALA A 167 -11.51 12.41 49.86
CA ALA A 167 -11.29 11.44 50.93
C ALA A 167 -10.66 10.17 50.37
N GLU A 168 -11.16 9.63 49.25
CA GLU A 168 -10.54 8.50 48.54
C GLU A 168 -9.08 8.82 48.16
N PHE A 169 -8.82 9.99 47.56
CA PHE A 169 -7.46 10.41 47.26
C PHE A 169 -6.57 10.54 48.51
N THR A 170 -7.11 10.96 49.65
CA THR A 170 -6.34 11.03 50.90
C THR A 170 -6.03 9.64 51.48
N GLU A 171 -6.92 8.67 51.29
CA GLU A 171 -6.67 7.28 51.67
C GLU A 171 -5.61 6.64 50.76
N ASP A 172 -5.70 6.88 49.45
CA ASP A 172 -4.69 6.44 48.48
C ASP A 172 -3.33 7.09 48.75
N LEU A 173 -3.28 8.39 49.07
CA LEU A 173 -2.05 9.08 49.46
C LEU A 173 -1.44 8.46 50.71
N LYS A 174 -2.24 8.16 51.74
CA LYS A 174 -1.77 7.47 52.95
C LYS A 174 -1.27 6.06 52.63
N ALA A 175 -1.90 5.35 51.70
CA ALA A 175 -1.43 4.04 51.24
C ALA A 175 -0.07 4.16 50.53
N MET A 176 0.07 5.11 49.60
CA MET A 176 1.32 5.40 48.90
C MET A 176 2.43 5.86 49.86
N GLU A 177 2.12 6.65 50.89
CA GLU A 177 3.07 7.06 51.92
C GLU A 177 3.57 5.86 52.72
N LYS A 178 2.68 4.95 53.14
CA LYS A 178 3.06 3.70 53.80
C LYS A 178 3.93 2.81 52.91
N GLU A 179 3.60 2.70 51.62
CA GLU A 179 4.43 1.95 50.67
C GLU A 179 5.81 2.59 50.50
N LYS A 180 5.87 3.91 50.39
CA LYS A 180 7.12 4.68 50.33
C LYS A 180 7.97 4.44 51.58
N GLU A 181 7.39 4.53 52.78
CA GLU A 181 8.09 4.25 54.04
C GLU A 181 8.58 2.80 54.10
N ALA A 182 7.76 1.83 53.70
CA ALA A 182 8.16 0.42 53.65
C ALA A 182 9.32 0.18 52.67
N VAL A 183 9.29 0.84 51.50
CA VAL A 183 10.38 0.81 50.51
C VAL A 183 11.63 1.48 51.06
N LEU A 184 11.52 2.63 51.73
CA LEU A 184 12.65 3.33 52.36
C LEU A 184 13.31 2.46 53.44
N LEU A 185 12.51 1.87 54.34
CA LEU A 185 13.01 0.93 55.36
C LEU A 185 13.71 -0.28 54.73
N ARG A 186 13.17 -0.80 53.62
CA ARG A 186 13.81 -1.90 52.87
C ARG A 186 15.12 -1.45 52.22
N ILE A 187 15.17 -0.25 51.66
CA ILE A 187 16.38 0.36 51.09
C ILE A 187 17.42 0.56 52.17
N GLU A 188 17.07 1.07 53.35
CA GLU A 188 17.99 1.23 54.48
C GLU A 188 18.57 -0.11 54.94
N LYS A 189 17.71 -1.13 55.14
CA LYS A 189 18.16 -2.50 55.45
C LYS A 189 19.10 -3.04 54.37
N MET A 190 18.83 -2.76 53.10
CA MET A 190 19.66 -3.21 51.98
C MET A 190 20.98 -2.43 51.90
N LYS A 191 20.98 -1.12 52.19
CA LYS A 191 22.17 -0.27 52.25
C LYS A 191 23.11 -0.74 53.36
N VAL A 192 22.59 -1.09 54.53
CA VAL A 192 23.40 -1.65 55.63
C VAL A 192 24.03 -2.99 55.21
N LYS A 193 23.30 -3.84 54.48
CA LYS A 193 23.86 -5.09 53.92
C LYS A 193 24.87 -4.86 52.79
N ALA A 194 24.73 -3.77 52.03
CA ALA A 194 25.57 -3.43 50.88
C ALA A 194 26.76 -2.52 51.22
N GLN A 195 26.86 -2.03 52.46
CA GLN A 195 27.97 -1.22 52.98
C GLN A 195 29.38 -1.75 52.63
N PRO A 196 29.68 -3.08 52.73
CA PRO A 196 31.01 -3.58 52.36
C PRO A 196 31.33 -3.48 50.86
N ALA A 197 30.34 -3.29 49.99
CA ALA A 197 30.50 -3.28 48.52
C ALA A 197 30.00 -1.97 47.89
N LEU A 198 30.04 -0.86 48.63
CA LEU A 198 29.45 0.42 48.20
C LEU A 198 30.03 0.94 46.86
N HIS A 199 31.31 0.67 46.57
CA HIS A 199 31.98 1.06 45.33
C HIS A 199 31.45 0.30 44.09
N LEU A 200 30.80 -0.85 44.27
CA LEU A 200 30.21 -1.64 43.17
C LEU A 200 28.74 -1.26 42.89
N LEU A 201 28.11 -0.43 43.73
CA LEU A 201 26.70 -0.06 43.55
C LEU A 201 26.46 0.72 42.26
N ASP A 202 27.38 1.60 41.87
CA ASP A 202 27.26 2.36 40.63
C ASP A 202 27.44 1.47 39.40
N ALA A 203 28.39 0.52 39.46
CA ALA A 203 28.55 -0.49 38.42
C ALA A 203 27.33 -1.44 38.32
N ALA A 204 26.75 -1.84 39.46
CA ALA A 204 25.55 -2.66 39.50
C ALA A 204 24.31 -1.89 39.00
N ARG A 205 24.22 -0.58 39.28
CA ARG A 205 23.18 0.30 38.73
C ARG A 205 23.32 0.41 37.22
N ALA A 206 24.53 0.66 36.72
CA ALA A 206 24.81 0.70 35.29
C ALA A 206 24.43 -0.63 34.62
N LEU A 207 24.86 -1.77 35.17
CA LEU A 207 24.49 -3.09 34.66
C LEU A 207 22.97 -3.33 34.67
N ARG A 208 22.28 -2.90 35.73
CA ARG A 208 20.81 -3.01 35.80
C ARG A 208 20.15 -2.16 34.71
N MET A 209 20.58 -0.92 34.52
CA MET A 209 20.06 -0.04 33.48
C MET A 209 20.30 -0.64 32.08
N GLU A 210 21.47 -1.22 31.84
CA GLU A 210 21.77 -1.91 30.58
C GLU A 210 20.92 -3.17 30.40
N LYS A 211 20.67 -3.94 31.47
CA LYS A 211 19.76 -5.10 31.42
C LYS A 211 18.30 -4.71 31.23
N ASP A 212 17.86 -3.59 31.80
CA ASP A 212 16.52 -3.04 31.61
C ASP A 212 16.37 -2.58 30.14
N ARG A 213 17.35 -1.85 29.59
CA ARG A 213 17.42 -1.48 28.16
C ARG A 213 17.44 -2.69 27.24
N GLU A 214 18.22 -3.72 27.56
CA GLU A 214 18.26 -4.97 26.78
C GLU A 214 16.89 -5.64 26.74
N ARG A 215 16.14 -5.65 27.85
CA ARG A 215 14.77 -6.18 27.89
C ARG A 215 13.80 -5.33 27.10
N ASP A 216 13.88 -4.01 27.19
CA ASP A 216 13.01 -3.11 26.43
C ASP A 216 13.25 -3.26 24.92
N LEU A 217 14.52 -3.30 24.49
CA LEU A 217 14.90 -3.57 23.10
C LEU A 217 14.46 -4.95 22.63
N ALA A 218 14.56 -5.98 23.48
CA ALA A 218 14.07 -7.32 23.16
C ALA A 218 12.55 -7.35 22.98
N LEU A 219 11.79 -6.66 23.85
CA LEU A 219 10.35 -6.52 23.72
C LEU A 219 9.97 -5.76 22.45
N GLN A 220 10.67 -4.66 22.14
CA GLN A 220 10.47 -3.90 20.91
C GLN A 220 10.74 -4.77 19.68
N LYS A 221 11.86 -5.50 19.66
CA LYS A 221 12.19 -6.41 18.56
C LYS A 221 11.14 -7.52 18.38
N GLU A 222 10.61 -8.07 19.48
CA GLU A 222 9.54 -9.07 19.41
C GLU A 222 8.24 -8.46 18.86
N GLN A 223 7.89 -7.23 19.26
CA GLN A 223 6.75 -6.49 18.74
C GLN A 223 6.91 -6.17 17.25
N GLU A 224 8.05 -5.61 16.84
CA GLU A 224 8.38 -5.32 15.44
C GLU A 224 8.36 -6.60 14.59
N SER A 225 8.95 -7.70 15.07
CA SER A 225 8.91 -8.98 14.37
C SER A 225 7.48 -9.51 14.21
N LYS A 226 6.62 -9.34 15.23
CA LYS A 226 5.20 -9.71 15.13
C LYS A 226 4.47 -8.83 14.12
N ILE A 227 4.69 -7.52 14.14
CA ILE A 227 4.09 -6.57 13.19
C ILE A 227 4.53 -6.92 11.76
N MET A 228 5.83 -7.12 11.54
CA MET A 228 6.38 -7.52 10.23
C MET A 228 5.78 -8.83 9.74
N SER A 229 5.68 -9.85 10.60
CA SER A 229 5.03 -11.11 10.23
C SER A 229 3.54 -10.93 9.91
N GLY A 230 2.84 -10.07 10.65
CA GLY A 230 1.43 -9.73 10.41
C GLY A 230 1.24 -9.01 9.08
N LEU A 231 2.08 -8.01 8.79
CA LEU A 231 2.09 -7.26 7.52
C LEU A 231 2.41 -8.17 6.33
N GLN A 232 3.36 -9.10 6.49
CA GLN A 232 3.70 -10.06 5.46
C GLN A 232 2.54 -11.03 5.18
N ILE A 233 1.85 -11.51 6.22
CA ILE A 233 0.65 -12.34 6.06
C ILE A 233 -0.48 -11.56 5.37
N SER A 234 -0.72 -10.29 5.76
CA SER A 234 -1.74 -9.46 5.12
C SER A 234 -1.40 -9.14 3.67
N PHE A 235 -0.12 -8.87 3.37
CA PHE A 235 0.35 -8.63 2.01
C PHE A 235 0.12 -9.86 1.11
N GLN A 236 0.54 -11.04 1.58
CA GLN A 236 0.24 -12.30 0.88
C GLN A 236 -1.26 -12.56 0.76
N GLY A 237 -2.06 -12.14 1.74
CA GLY A 237 -3.53 -12.20 1.67
C GLY A 237 -4.08 -11.38 0.51
N ILE A 238 -3.69 -10.11 0.42
CA ILE A 238 -4.10 -9.18 -0.65
C ILE A 238 -3.60 -9.67 -2.01
N GLU A 239 -2.38 -10.20 -2.11
CA GLU A 239 -1.89 -10.79 -3.35
C GLU A 239 -2.71 -12.00 -3.80
N ARG A 240 -3.15 -12.86 -2.86
CA ARG A 240 -4.07 -13.96 -3.18
C ARG A 240 -5.42 -13.44 -3.65
N GLU A 241 -6.00 -12.45 -2.97
CA GLU A 241 -7.26 -11.81 -3.39
C GLU A 241 -7.14 -11.18 -4.78
N LEU A 242 -6.00 -10.56 -5.09
CA LEU A 242 -5.73 -10.01 -6.42
C LEU A 242 -5.61 -11.13 -7.46
N GLN A 243 -4.93 -12.23 -7.14
CA GLN A 243 -4.83 -13.39 -8.03
C GLN A 243 -6.18 -14.09 -8.24
N THR A 244 -7.01 -14.22 -7.20
CA THR A 244 -8.36 -14.76 -7.34
C THR A 244 -9.22 -13.81 -8.16
N LEU A 245 -9.18 -12.50 -7.92
CA LEU A 245 -9.88 -11.49 -8.73
C LEU A 245 -9.47 -11.53 -10.21
N LYS A 246 -8.17 -11.68 -10.50
CA LYS A 246 -7.67 -11.87 -11.86
C LYS A 246 -8.22 -13.14 -12.51
N ARG A 247 -8.22 -14.27 -11.78
CA ARG A 247 -8.80 -15.53 -12.26
C ARG A 247 -10.32 -15.44 -12.41
N THR A 248 -11.01 -14.78 -11.51
CA THR A 248 -12.47 -14.62 -11.55
C THR A 248 -12.91 -13.65 -12.65
N SER A 249 -12.08 -12.67 -12.99
CA SER A 249 -12.31 -11.75 -14.12
C SER A 249 -12.22 -12.47 -15.47
N GLU A 250 -11.51 -13.60 -15.55
CA GLU A 250 -11.30 -14.34 -16.80
C GLU A 250 -12.38 -15.41 -17.04
N GLU A 251 -13.07 -15.94 -16.00
CA GLU A 251 -13.91 -17.15 -16.16
C GLU A 251 -15.32 -17.16 -15.50
N ILE A 252 -15.77 -16.14 -14.75
CA ILE A 252 -16.89 -16.36 -13.80
C ILE A 252 -18.08 -15.40 -13.99
N THR A 253 -19.32 -15.93 -14.02
CA THR A 253 -20.55 -15.13 -13.97
C THR A 253 -20.76 -14.55 -12.56
N PRO A 254 -21.36 -13.36 -12.40
CA PRO A 254 -21.55 -12.73 -11.09
C PRO A 254 -22.24 -13.62 -10.05
N GLN A 255 -23.12 -14.52 -10.51
CA GLN A 255 -23.84 -15.48 -9.66
C GLN A 255 -22.92 -16.52 -9.03
N THR A 256 -22.00 -17.09 -9.80
CA THR A 256 -20.99 -18.04 -9.29
C THR A 256 -19.97 -17.35 -8.37
N LEU A 257 -19.63 -16.09 -8.62
CA LEU A 257 -18.78 -15.31 -7.72
C LEU A 257 -19.46 -15.08 -6.36
N ILE A 258 -20.74 -14.68 -6.38
CA ILE A 258 -21.52 -14.51 -5.15
C ILE A 258 -21.60 -15.83 -4.37
N GLN A 259 -21.82 -16.96 -5.05
CA GLN A 259 -21.86 -18.27 -4.41
C GLN A 259 -20.53 -18.62 -3.72
N HIS A 260 -19.39 -18.42 -4.41
CA HIS A 260 -18.07 -18.63 -3.81
C HIS A 260 -17.82 -17.72 -2.60
N LEU A 261 -18.18 -16.44 -2.68
CA LEU A 261 -18.04 -15.50 -1.57
C LEU A 261 -18.95 -15.88 -0.40
N THR A 262 -20.18 -16.35 -0.66
CA THR A 262 -21.07 -16.82 0.41
C THR A 262 -20.51 -18.06 1.10
N ASP A 263 -19.96 -19.01 0.34
CA ASP A 263 -19.33 -20.20 0.88
C ASP A 263 -18.10 -19.83 1.73
N GLU A 264 -17.26 -18.92 1.24
CA GLU A 264 -16.11 -18.42 1.99
C GLU A 264 -16.50 -17.71 3.28
N VAL A 265 -17.51 -16.83 3.25
CA VAL A 265 -18.04 -16.15 4.43
C VAL A 265 -18.60 -17.16 5.44
N THR A 266 -19.28 -18.23 4.98
CA THR A 266 -19.79 -19.27 5.89
C THR A 266 -18.67 -20.05 6.56
N VAL A 267 -17.59 -20.39 5.82
CA VAL A 267 -16.40 -21.07 6.35
C VAL A 267 -15.65 -20.17 7.33
N GLN A 268 -15.40 -18.91 6.97
CA GLN A 268 -14.75 -17.92 7.86
C GLN A 268 -15.56 -17.71 9.14
N THR A 269 -16.89 -17.61 9.02
CA THR A 269 -17.79 -17.49 10.18
C THR A 269 -17.72 -18.72 11.09
N ALA A 270 -17.63 -19.93 10.51
CA ALA A 270 -17.47 -21.16 11.28
C ALA A 270 -16.11 -21.22 12.00
N ILE A 271 -15.01 -20.80 11.34
CA ILE A 271 -13.68 -20.72 11.94
C ILE A 271 -13.67 -19.72 13.11
N MET A 272 -14.25 -18.54 12.94
CA MET A 272 -14.31 -17.49 13.96
C MET A 272 -15.11 -17.93 15.19
N LYS A 273 -16.31 -18.49 14.97
CA LYS A 273 -17.23 -18.84 16.07
C LYS A 273 -16.81 -20.09 16.83
N GLU A 274 -16.24 -21.09 16.17
CA GLU A 274 -15.97 -22.39 16.82
C GLU A 274 -14.49 -22.57 17.14
N LYS A 275 -13.62 -22.55 16.13
CA LYS A 275 -12.20 -22.89 16.31
C LYS A 275 -11.44 -21.78 17.05
N LEU A 276 -11.52 -20.54 16.56
CA LEU A 276 -10.75 -19.42 17.12
C LEU A 276 -11.20 -19.06 18.54
N ALA A 277 -12.51 -19.03 18.77
CA ALA A 277 -13.07 -18.80 20.11
C ALA A 277 -12.57 -19.85 21.13
N TYR A 278 -12.59 -21.13 20.76
CA TYR A 278 -12.09 -22.22 21.59
C TYR A 278 -10.58 -22.10 21.86
N GLU A 279 -9.77 -21.82 20.84
CA GLU A 279 -8.32 -21.66 21.00
C GLU A 279 -7.95 -20.48 21.88
N ILE A 280 -8.63 -19.34 21.71
CA ILE A 280 -8.47 -18.16 22.57
C ILE A 280 -8.82 -18.52 24.01
N GLU A 281 -9.93 -19.22 24.26
CA GLU A 281 -10.30 -19.62 25.61
C GLU A 281 -9.27 -20.57 26.24
N MET A 282 -8.76 -21.54 25.48
CA MET A 282 -7.71 -22.46 25.94
C MET A 282 -6.40 -21.73 26.24
N LYS A 283 -5.99 -20.77 25.40
CA LYS A 283 -4.80 -19.92 25.64
C LYS A 283 -5.01 -19.02 26.84
N LYS A 284 -6.18 -18.41 27.03
CA LYS A 284 -6.54 -17.61 28.22
C LYS A 284 -6.46 -18.46 29.49
N LYS A 285 -7.01 -19.68 29.49
CA LYS A 285 -6.89 -20.64 30.61
C LYS A 285 -5.44 -20.99 30.89
N ARG A 286 -4.62 -21.22 29.85
CA ARG A 286 -3.18 -21.47 30.02
C ARG A 286 -2.44 -20.28 30.61
N ILE A 287 -2.72 -19.06 30.15
CA ILE A 287 -2.13 -17.83 30.69
C ILE A 287 -2.55 -17.64 32.15
N ALA A 288 -3.83 -17.82 32.48
CA ALA A 288 -4.31 -17.75 33.87
C ALA A 288 -3.59 -18.77 34.78
N ALA A 289 -3.38 -20.00 34.30
CA ALA A 289 -2.59 -20.99 35.02
C ALA A 289 -1.11 -20.60 35.15
N LEU A 290 -0.50 -19.98 34.14
CA LEU A 290 0.89 -19.50 34.24
C LEU A 290 1.03 -18.28 35.15
N MET A 291 0.03 -17.40 35.19
CA MET A 291 -0.03 -16.27 36.13
C MET A 291 -0.18 -16.75 37.57
N SER A 292 -0.99 -17.77 37.84
CA SER A 292 -1.07 -18.37 39.17
C SER A 292 0.25 -19.02 39.56
N VAL A 293 0.93 -19.70 38.62
CA VAL A 293 2.28 -20.26 38.83
C VAL A 293 3.32 -19.17 39.18
N ARG A 294 3.28 -18.01 38.52
CA ARG A 294 4.15 -16.86 38.85
C ARG A 294 3.92 -16.32 40.27
N GLY A 295 2.71 -16.46 40.80
CA GLY A 295 2.36 -16.05 42.17
C GLY A 295 2.98 -16.93 43.26
N TYR A 296 3.40 -18.16 42.94
CA TYR A 296 4.08 -19.04 43.90
C TYR A 296 5.58 -18.74 43.93
N SER A 297 6.11 -18.31 45.09
CA SER A 297 7.54 -17.99 45.27
C SER A 297 8.49 -19.18 45.04
N TYR A 298 8.01 -20.41 45.21
CA TYR A 298 8.76 -21.64 44.89
C TYR A 298 7.79 -22.82 44.80
N LEU A 299 7.68 -23.45 43.62
CA LEU A 299 6.89 -24.66 43.43
C LEU A 299 7.82 -25.88 43.61
N GLY A 300 7.96 -26.37 44.84
CA GLY A 300 8.77 -27.55 45.14
C GLY A 300 8.20 -28.83 44.51
N GLN A 301 9.07 -29.81 44.26
CA GLN A 301 8.71 -31.12 43.67
C GLN A 301 7.53 -31.78 44.41
N ASP A 302 7.49 -31.67 45.75
CA ASP A 302 6.40 -32.18 46.58
C ASP A 302 5.05 -31.52 46.27
N GLN A 303 5.00 -30.20 46.10
CA GLN A 303 3.73 -29.51 45.77
C GLN A 303 3.21 -29.91 44.39
N ILE A 304 4.11 -30.14 43.42
CA ILE A 304 3.74 -30.65 42.09
C ILE A 304 3.16 -32.08 42.21
N THR A 305 3.77 -32.95 43.03
CA THR A 305 3.22 -34.29 43.25
C THR A 305 1.86 -34.26 43.94
N THR A 306 1.63 -33.37 44.92
CA THR A 306 0.29 -33.24 45.55
C THR A 306 -0.77 -32.74 44.56
N LEU A 307 -0.42 -31.82 43.66
CA LEU A 307 -1.34 -31.35 42.62
C LEU A 307 -1.63 -32.44 41.58
N ARG A 308 -0.64 -33.26 41.21
CA ARG A 308 -0.84 -34.43 40.36
C ARG A 308 -1.77 -35.45 41.02
N ASN A 309 -1.55 -35.76 42.29
CA ASN A 309 -2.40 -36.69 43.02
C ASN A 309 -3.85 -36.17 43.13
N LYS A 310 -4.05 -34.85 43.34
CA LYS A 310 -5.39 -34.23 43.31
C LYS A 310 -6.02 -34.33 41.92
N LEU A 311 -5.24 -34.13 40.85
CA LEU A 311 -5.72 -34.25 39.49
C LEU A 311 -6.10 -35.70 39.15
N ASP A 312 -5.35 -36.68 39.61
CA ASP A 312 -5.65 -38.10 39.45
C ASP A 312 -6.92 -38.50 40.22
N LEU A 313 -7.12 -37.98 41.44
CA LEU A 313 -8.35 -38.18 42.20
C LEU A 313 -9.57 -37.59 41.49
N ILE A 314 -9.50 -36.34 41.03
CA ILE A 314 -10.58 -35.70 40.27
C ILE A 314 -10.84 -36.44 38.96
N THR A 315 -9.80 -36.93 38.29
CA THR A 315 -9.96 -37.72 37.05
C THR A 315 -10.68 -39.04 37.32
N LYS A 316 -10.38 -39.72 38.43
CA LYS A 316 -11.11 -40.92 38.86
C LYS A 316 -12.56 -40.61 39.25
N GLU A 317 -12.82 -39.49 39.92
CA GLU A 317 -14.18 -39.03 40.23
C GLU A 317 -14.97 -38.74 38.95
N ILE A 318 -14.37 -38.06 37.97
CA ILE A 318 -14.99 -37.80 36.66
C ILE A 318 -15.27 -39.13 35.95
N GLN A 319 -14.33 -40.07 35.94
CA GLN A 319 -14.55 -41.41 35.36
C GLN A 319 -15.71 -42.15 36.04
N GLY A 320 -15.77 -42.15 37.38
CA GLY A 320 -16.89 -42.72 38.13
C GLY A 320 -18.22 -42.02 37.85
N LEU A 321 -18.22 -40.69 37.68
CA LEU A 321 -19.41 -39.94 37.26
C LEU A 321 -19.85 -40.26 35.83
N VAL A 322 -18.90 -40.49 34.92
CA VAL A 322 -19.18 -40.92 33.54
C VAL A 322 -19.73 -42.34 33.54
N GLU A 323 -19.14 -43.27 34.28
CA GLU A 323 -19.62 -44.66 34.41
C GLU A 323 -21.02 -44.71 35.03
N THR A 324 -21.25 -43.99 36.12
CA THR A 324 -22.58 -43.91 36.74
C THR A 324 -23.61 -43.26 35.83
N LYS A 325 -23.22 -42.31 34.99
CA LYS A 325 -24.09 -41.72 33.96
C LYS A 325 -24.43 -42.74 32.87
N ILE A 326 -23.46 -43.52 32.39
CA ILE A 326 -23.66 -44.60 31.41
C ILE A 326 -24.57 -45.72 31.97
N THR A 327 -24.52 -45.99 33.28
CA THR A 327 -25.42 -47.00 33.90
C THR A 327 -26.84 -46.50 34.18
N LYS A 328 -27.12 -45.19 34.09
CA LYS A 328 -28.43 -44.57 34.37
C LYS A 328 -29.22 -44.20 33.09
N THR A 329 -28.99 -44.91 31.99
CA THR A 329 -29.51 -44.63 30.64
C THR A 329 -30.91 -45.17 30.34
N ASP A 330 -31.84 -45.22 31.30
CA ASP A 330 -33.23 -45.62 31.00
C ASP A 330 -34.17 -44.44 30.73
N ASN A 331 -33.72 -43.17 30.85
CA ASN A 331 -34.62 -42.02 30.71
C ASN A 331 -34.11 -40.80 29.89
N ASP A 332 -32.90 -40.80 29.33
CA ASP A 332 -32.33 -39.59 28.72
C ASP A 332 -32.33 -39.62 27.18
N LYS A 333 -33.48 -39.34 26.56
CA LYS A 333 -33.65 -39.26 25.08
C LYS A 333 -32.70 -38.24 24.42
N MET A 334 -32.10 -37.34 25.19
CA MET A 334 -31.19 -36.30 24.70
C MET A 334 -29.74 -36.77 24.57
N GLU A 335 -29.37 -37.89 25.19
CA GLU A 335 -28.02 -38.43 25.11
C GLU A 335 -27.57 -38.81 23.68
N PRO A 336 -28.36 -39.54 22.86
CA PRO A 336 -27.98 -39.81 21.48
C PRO A 336 -27.81 -38.51 20.67
N PHE A 337 -28.62 -37.47 20.92
CA PHE A 337 -28.46 -36.17 20.26
C PHE A 337 -27.21 -35.42 20.73
N ARG A 338 -26.81 -35.54 22.00
CA ARG A 338 -25.54 -34.97 22.50
C ARG A 338 -24.35 -35.71 21.91
N GLN A 339 -24.40 -37.04 21.84
CA GLN A 339 -23.37 -37.85 21.19
C GLN A 339 -23.30 -37.52 19.69
N GLN A 340 -24.44 -37.40 19.02
CA GLN A 340 -24.52 -36.95 17.62
C GLN A 340 -23.97 -35.51 17.44
N ALA A 341 -24.29 -34.59 18.34
CA ALA A 341 -23.74 -33.23 18.31
C ALA A 341 -22.22 -33.21 18.53
N THR A 342 -21.69 -34.04 19.44
CA THR A 342 -20.24 -34.16 19.66
C THR A 342 -19.52 -34.78 18.48
N THR A 343 -20.09 -35.81 17.84
CA THR A 343 -19.52 -36.44 16.65
C THR A 343 -19.58 -35.51 15.44
N ILE A 344 -20.68 -34.79 15.23
CA ILE A 344 -20.80 -33.75 14.19
C ILE A 344 -19.80 -32.62 14.45
N SER A 345 -19.66 -32.15 15.70
CA SER A 345 -18.69 -31.11 16.06
C SER A 345 -17.25 -31.56 15.80
N ASN A 346 -16.90 -32.79 16.18
CA ASN A 346 -15.59 -33.38 15.90
C ASN A 346 -15.36 -33.57 14.39
N MET A 347 -16.38 -33.98 13.64
CA MET A 347 -16.28 -34.13 12.18
C MET A 347 -16.10 -32.78 11.50
N LYS A 348 -16.86 -31.75 11.91
CA LYS A 348 -16.70 -30.37 11.44
C LYS A 348 -15.30 -29.84 11.76
N ARG A 349 -14.78 -30.10 12.95
CA ARG A 349 -13.40 -29.76 13.34
C ARG A 349 -12.37 -30.44 12.45
N ASN A 350 -12.50 -31.75 12.22
CA ASN A 350 -11.60 -32.50 11.34
C ASN A 350 -11.65 -31.98 9.89
N VAL A 351 -12.82 -31.58 9.40
CA VAL A 351 -12.95 -30.97 8.06
C VAL A 351 -12.27 -29.60 8.02
N LEU A 352 -12.44 -28.76 9.04
CA LEU A 352 -11.73 -27.47 9.13
C LEU A 352 -10.21 -27.64 9.22
N GLU A 353 -9.73 -28.63 9.96
CA GLU A 353 -8.30 -28.97 10.04
C GLU A 353 -7.75 -29.49 8.72
N ARG A 354 -8.52 -30.32 7.99
CA ARG A 354 -8.16 -30.73 6.63
C ARG A 354 -8.11 -29.53 5.69
N LEU A 355 -9.08 -28.62 5.77
CA LEU A 355 -9.12 -27.40 4.96
C LEU A 355 -7.88 -26.53 5.22
N GLU A 356 -7.52 -26.34 6.48
CA GLU A 356 -6.31 -25.61 6.87
C GLU A 356 -5.04 -26.29 6.33
N ASN A 357 -4.90 -27.61 6.53
CA ASN A 357 -3.77 -28.37 5.98
C ASN A 357 -3.68 -28.25 4.44
N THR A 358 -4.81 -28.29 3.73
CA THR A 358 -4.81 -28.09 2.27
C THR A 358 -4.47 -26.65 1.89
N ASN A 359 -4.93 -25.66 2.66
CA ASN A 359 -4.61 -24.26 2.45
C ASN A 359 -3.12 -23.99 2.70
N ASP A 360 -2.53 -24.60 3.72
CA ASP A 360 -1.10 -24.45 4.02
C ASP A 360 -0.23 -25.16 2.98
N ARG A 361 -0.65 -26.34 2.46
CA ARG A 361 -0.02 -26.96 1.29
C ARG A 361 -0.13 -26.10 0.04
N LEU A 362 -1.26 -25.40 -0.16
CA LEU A 362 -1.44 -24.46 -1.26
C LEU A 362 -0.47 -23.27 -1.11
N LYS A 363 -0.38 -22.67 0.09
CA LYS A 363 0.57 -21.59 0.38
C LYS A 363 2.01 -22.04 0.19
N GLU A 364 2.38 -23.23 0.65
CA GLU A 364 3.73 -23.77 0.47
C GLU A 364 4.04 -23.98 -1.02
N SER A 365 3.07 -24.48 -1.79
CA SER A 365 3.21 -24.65 -3.24
C SER A 365 3.30 -23.30 -3.97
N GLN A 366 2.55 -22.29 -3.54
CA GLN A 366 2.64 -20.92 -4.05
C GLN A 366 4.00 -20.29 -3.74
N ALA A 367 4.49 -20.41 -2.50
CA ALA A 367 5.81 -19.93 -2.10
C ALA A 367 6.92 -20.62 -2.90
N LYS A 368 6.84 -21.95 -3.08
CA LYS A 368 7.77 -22.68 -3.96
C LYS A 368 7.69 -22.21 -5.41
N LEU A 369 6.51 -21.87 -5.91
CA LEU A 369 6.33 -21.36 -7.26
C LEU A 369 6.91 -19.94 -7.41
N GLU A 370 6.77 -19.08 -6.41
CA GLU A 370 7.42 -17.77 -6.34
C GLU A 370 8.93 -17.88 -6.25
N GLU A 371 9.46 -18.75 -5.38
CA GLU A 371 10.89 -19.05 -5.30
C GLU A 371 11.42 -19.57 -6.64
N LYS A 372 10.69 -20.47 -7.31
CA LYS A 372 11.07 -20.95 -8.65
C LYS A 372 10.96 -19.86 -9.71
N ARG A 373 10.03 -18.92 -9.59
CA ARG A 373 9.94 -17.73 -10.46
C ARG A 373 11.09 -16.77 -10.23
N GLU A 374 11.49 -16.54 -9.00
CA GLU A 374 12.66 -15.72 -8.65
C GLU A 374 13.96 -16.38 -9.11
N GLN A 375 14.13 -17.67 -8.84
CA GLN A 375 15.21 -18.47 -9.41
C GLN A 375 15.19 -18.38 -10.93
N SER A 376 14.03 -18.52 -11.58
CA SER A 376 13.93 -18.38 -13.03
C SER A 376 14.27 -16.97 -13.52
N LYS A 377 13.93 -15.91 -12.77
CA LYS A 377 14.33 -14.53 -13.11
C LYS A 377 15.84 -14.36 -13.01
N ILE A 378 16.46 -14.87 -11.94
CA ILE A 378 17.92 -14.88 -11.77
C ILE A 378 18.59 -15.67 -12.92
N PHE A 379 18.05 -16.84 -13.27
CA PHE A 379 18.52 -17.63 -14.42
C PHE A 379 18.17 -17.01 -15.78
N MET A 380 17.21 -16.09 -15.88
CA MET A 380 16.93 -15.34 -17.12
C MET A 380 17.90 -14.17 -17.31
N GLU A 381 18.49 -13.67 -16.22
CA GLU A 381 19.58 -12.69 -16.27
C GLU A 381 20.83 -13.32 -16.92
N GLU A 382 21.03 -14.62 -16.71
CA GLU A 382 21.90 -15.47 -17.54
C GLU A 382 21.17 -15.79 -18.85
N MET A 383 21.26 -14.85 -19.80
CA MET A 383 20.55 -14.74 -21.08
C MET A 383 20.68 -15.98 -22.00
N ALA A 384 20.17 -17.13 -21.58
CA ALA A 384 20.13 -18.36 -22.35
C ALA A 384 18.84 -18.38 -23.19
N PRO A 385 18.92 -18.22 -24.52
CA PRO A 385 17.73 -18.27 -25.37
C PRO A 385 17.12 -19.67 -25.27
N LYS A 386 15.83 -19.76 -24.91
CA LYS A 386 15.09 -21.03 -24.83
C LYS A 386 14.06 -21.12 -25.96
N GLY A 387 13.80 -22.35 -26.41
CA GLY A 387 12.72 -22.64 -27.36
C GLY A 387 12.96 -22.07 -28.76
N GLU A 388 12.09 -21.15 -29.19
CA GLU A 388 12.11 -20.58 -30.54
C GLU A 388 13.30 -19.68 -30.80
N ASP A 389 13.75 -18.93 -29.81
CA ASP A 389 14.90 -18.03 -29.97
C ASP A 389 16.21 -18.82 -30.04
N LEU A 390 16.29 -19.99 -29.40
CA LEU A 390 17.40 -20.93 -29.61
C LEU A 390 17.39 -21.48 -31.04
N LYS A 391 16.22 -21.82 -31.59
CA LYS A 391 16.10 -22.28 -32.97
C LYS A 391 16.54 -21.20 -33.96
N LYS A 392 16.11 -19.95 -33.75
CA LYS A 392 16.56 -18.79 -34.55
C LYS A 392 18.07 -18.60 -34.42
N TYR A 393 18.61 -18.63 -33.20
CA TYR A 393 20.05 -18.50 -32.94
C TYR A 393 20.87 -19.61 -33.62
N VAL A 394 20.43 -20.87 -33.51
CA VAL A 394 21.06 -22.02 -34.19
C VAL A 394 20.94 -21.89 -35.71
N ALA A 395 19.81 -21.41 -36.24
CA ALA A 395 19.67 -21.13 -37.67
C ALA A 395 20.64 -20.04 -38.13
N HIS A 396 20.79 -18.95 -37.35
CA HIS A 396 21.79 -17.91 -37.61
C HIS A 396 23.22 -18.47 -37.56
N LEU A 397 23.54 -19.33 -36.60
CA LEU A 397 24.84 -20.00 -36.54
C LEU A 397 25.08 -20.91 -37.74
N LYS A 398 24.06 -21.65 -38.20
CA LYS A 398 24.15 -22.47 -39.42
C LYS A 398 24.41 -21.60 -40.65
N ILE A 399 23.67 -20.51 -40.82
CA ILE A 399 23.90 -19.55 -41.91
C ILE A 399 25.33 -18.98 -41.82
N LYS A 400 25.78 -18.57 -40.64
CA LYS A 400 27.14 -18.04 -40.43
C LYS A 400 28.21 -19.10 -40.72
N SER A 401 27.98 -20.36 -40.37
CA SER A 401 28.85 -21.49 -40.71
C SER A 401 28.90 -21.74 -42.22
N VAL A 402 27.77 -21.64 -42.92
CA VAL A 402 27.73 -21.80 -44.38
C VAL A 402 28.49 -20.65 -45.05
N SER A 403 28.26 -19.41 -44.62
CA SER A 403 28.99 -18.23 -45.10
C SER A 403 30.50 -18.36 -44.85
N TYR A 404 30.90 -18.81 -43.65
CA TYR A 404 32.31 -19.08 -43.34
C TYR A 404 32.92 -20.13 -44.27
N LYS A 405 32.22 -21.24 -44.52
CA LYS A 405 32.68 -22.27 -45.47
C LYS A 405 32.79 -21.71 -46.89
N ARG A 406 31.85 -20.86 -47.32
CA ARG A 406 31.90 -20.20 -48.64
C ARG A 406 33.10 -19.27 -48.75
N TYR A 407 33.30 -18.37 -47.80
CA TYR A 407 34.47 -17.47 -47.81
C TYR A 407 35.79 -18.22 -47.71
N ARG A 408 35.84 -19.31 -46.95
CA ARG A 408 37.01 -20.19 -46.91
C ARG A 408 37.28 -20.84 -48.28
N ALA A 409 36.24 -21.30 -48.98
CA ALA A 409 36.36 -21.86 -50.31
C ALA A 409 36.82 -20.82 -51.35
N GLU A 410 36.24 -19.61 -51.32
CA GLU A 410 36.67 -18.48 -52.14
C GLU A 410 38.14 -18.13 -51.90
N LEU A 411 38.57 -18.06 -50.64
CA LEU A 411 39.98 -17.84 -50.29
C LEU A 411 40.90 -18.96 -50.79
N THR A 412 40.46 -20.22 -50.73
CA THR A 412 41.25 -21.33 -51.30
C THR A 412 41.32 -21.27 -52.83
N ALA A 413 40.23 -20.86 -53.50
CA ALA A 413 40.20 -20.69 -54.94
C ALA A 413 41.12 -19.55 -55.39
N LEU A 414 41.07 -18.39 -54.72
CA LEU A 414 41.97 -17.26 -54.98
C LEU A 414 43.44 -17.66 -54.75
N LYS A 415 43.75 -18.44 -53.70
CA LYS A 415 45.11 -18.97 -53.49
C LYS A 415 45.55 -19.90 -54.62
N ALA A 416 44.65 -20.74 -55.12
CA ALA A 416 44.94 -21.60 -56.27
C ALA A 416 45.17 -20.77 -57.54
N GLU A 417 44.36 -19.73 -57.78
CA GLU A 417 44.51 -18.80 -58.90
C GLU A 417 45.82 -18.02 -58.83
N ILE A 418 46.21 -17.53 -57.65
CA ILE A 418 47.55 -16.93 -57.44
C ILE A 418 48.64 -17.93 -57.82
N GLY A 419 48.51 -19.21 -57.45
CA GLY A 419 49.45 -20.25 -57.85
C GLY A 419 49.49 -20.49 -59.36
N VAL A 420 48.34 -20.46 -60.05
CA VAL A 420 48.27 -20.55 -61.51
C VAL A 420 48.90 -19.32 -62.15
N LEU A 421 48.60 -18.11 -61.68
CA LEU A 421 49.15 -16.85 -62.16
C LEU A 421 50.67 -16.78 -61.95
N GLN A 422 51.18 -17.30 -60.84
CA GLN A 422 52.62 -17.42 -60.62
C GLN A 422 53.26 -18.36 -61.65
N ARG A 423 52.63 -19.51 -61.96
CA ARG A 423 53.11 -20.42 -63.01
C ARG A 423 53.04 -19.78 -64.39
N THR A 424 51.94 -19.10 -64.75
CA THR A 424 51.84 -18.42 -66.04
C THR A 424 52.84 -17.28 -66.15
N ALA A 425 53.10 -16.53 -65.08
CA ALA A 425 54.15 -15.51 -65.05
C ALA A 425 55.54 -16.10 -65.27
N VAL A 426 55.84 -17.28 -64.69
CA VAL A 426 57.10 -17.99 -64.95
C VAL A 426 57.18 -18.46 -66.41
N ILE A 427 56.10 -19.01 -66.97
CA ILE A 427 56.05 -19.42 -68.38
C ILE A 427 56.24 -18.23 -69.31
N LEU A 428 55.56 -17.11 -69.04
CA LEU A 428 55.70 -15.88 -69.83
C LEU A 428 57.10 -15.29 -69.72
N LYS A 429 57.75 -15.32 -68.54
CA LYS A 429 59.17 -14.94 -68.41
C LYS A 429 60.08 -15.86 -69.22
N ALA A 430 59.82 -17.17 -69.23
CA ALA A 430 60.57 -18.11 -70.04
C ALA A 430 60.37 -17.86 -71.54
N GLN A 431 59.12 -17.59 -71.97
CA GLN A 431 58.80 -17.25 -73.36
C GLN A 431 59.37 -15.89 -73.78
N ALA A 432 59.36 -14.88 -72.90
CA ALA A 432 60.03 -13.60 -73.15
C ALA A 432 61.55 -13.80 -73.30
N GLY A 433 62.16 -14.67 -72.50
CA GLY A 433 63.56 -15.06 -72.69
C GLY A 433 63.82 -15.75 -74.04
N LEU A 434 62.90 -16.59 -74.51
CA LEU A 434 62.96 -17.19 -75.85
C LEU A 434 62.75 -16.18 -76.96
N ILE A 435 61.90 -15.17 -76.77
CA ILE A 435 61.70 -14.06 -77.72
C ILE A 435 62.92 -13.15 -77.73
N ASP A 436 63.57 -12.87 -76.60
CA ASP A 436 64.84 -12.12 -76.57
C ASP A 436 65.97 -12.90 -77.25
N GLN A 437 65.99 -14.23 -77.14
CA GLN A 437 66.90 -15.08 -77.92
C GLN A 437 66.51 -15.13 -79.41
N GLY A 438 65.21 -15.14 -79.73
CA GLY A 438 64.67 -15.10 -81.08
C GLY A 438 64.91 -13.77 -81.79
N ASN A 439 64.83 -12.64 -81.07
CA ASN A 439 65.10 -11.30 -81.58
C ASN A 439 66.60 -11.04 -81.78
N LYS A 440 67.48 -11.76 -81.06
CA LYS A 440 68.91 -11.83 -81.39
C LYS A 440 69.21 -12.66 -82.64
N ASN A 441 68.28 -13.55 -83.04
CA ASN A 441 68.40 -14.42 -84.22
C ASN A 441 67.54 -13.96 -85.42
N LEU A 442 66.72 -12.91 -85.26
CA LEU A 442 65.99 -12.24 -86.33
C LEU A 442 66.82 -11.06 -86.84
N ASP A 443 67.95 -11.40 -87.45
CA ASP A 443 68.58 -10.54 -88.44
C ASP A 443 67.63 -10.51 -89.65
N LEU A 444 66.71 -9.54 -89.66
CA LEU A 444 65.94 -9.18 -90.86
C LEU A 444 66.93 -8.56 -91.85
N GLY A 445 67.76 -9.43 -92.43
CA GLY A 445 68.58 -9.14 -93.57
C GLY A 445 67.68 -8.54 -94.64
N LYS A 446 67.94 -7.27 -94.96
CA LYS A 446 67.45 -6.63 -96.19
C LYS A 446 67.98 -7.47 -97.36
N GLN A 447 67.24 -8.50 -97.77
CA GLN A 447 67.53 -9.17 -99.02
C GLN A 447 66.86 -8.37 -100.13
N SER A 448 67.73 -7.60 -100.78
CA SER A 448 67.49 -6.96 -102.06
C SER A 448 66.92 -7.96 -103.07
N ILE A 449 66.06 -7.44 -103.94
CA ILE A 449 65.66 -8.07 -105.20
C ILE A 449 66.95 -8.54 -105.92
N PRO A 450 67.01 -9.76 -106.45
CA PRO A 450 68.15 -10.19 -107.27
C PRO A 450 68.31 -9.27 -108.49
N ASP A 451 69.47 -8.64 -108.66
CA ASP A 451 69.82 -7.69 -109.73
C ASP A 451 69.86 -8.28 -111.16
N ASN A 452 69.28 -9.45 -111.39
CA ASN A 452 69.12 -10.06 -112.72
C ASN A 452 67.65 -10.25 -113.10
N TYR A 453 66.92 -9.13 -113.18
CA TYR A 453 65.56 -9.10 -113.74
C TYR A 453 65.60 -8.99 -115.27
N THR A 454 65.69 -10.13 -115.96
CA THR A 454 65.51 -10.24 -117.41
C THR A 454 64.14 -10.82 -117.76
N PRO A 455 63.54 -10.48 -118.92
CA PRO A 455 62.19 -10.94 -119.30
C PRO A 455 62.03 -12.47 -119.38
N ALA A 456 63.13 -13.23 -119.48
CA ALA A 456 63.10 -14.70 -119.45
C ALA A 456 62.94 -15.32 -118.04
N ASN A 457 63.39 -14.64 -116.98
CA ASN A 457 63.35 -15.16 -115.60
C ASN A 457 62.13 -14.67 -114.81
N ALA A 458 61.44 -13.63 -115.30
CA ALA A 458 60.26 -13.06 -114.67
C ALA A 458 59.14 -14.08 -114.45
N PHE A 459 58.91 -15.01 -115.38
CA PHE A 459 57.87 -16.03 -115.22
C PHE A 459 58.21 -17.03 -114.10
N SER A 460 59.48 -17.44 -113.98
CA SER A 460 59.91 -18.42 -112.97
C SER A 460 59.86 -17.84 -111.55
N THR A 461 60.26 -16.58 -111.38
CA THR A 461 60.23 -15.87 -110.10
C THR A 461 58.79 -15.54 -109.70
N ASN A 462 57.92 -15.17 -110.66
CA ASN A 462 56.50 -14.97 -110.39
C ASN A 462 55.79 -16.28 -110.03
N VAL A 463 56.16 -17.41 -110.65
CA VAL A 463 55.63 -18.74 -110.29
C VAL A 463 56.10 -19.15 -108.89
N GLN A 464 57.36 -18.89 -108.52
CA GLN A 464 57.86 -19.16 -107.17
C GLN A 464 57.18 -18.28 -106.11
N LEU A 465 57.02 -16.97 -106.38
CA LEU A 465 56.28 -16.05 -105.52
C LEU A 465 54.80 -16.44 -105.43
N SER A 466 54.17 -16.83 -106.53
CA SER A 466 52.78 -17.31 -106.55
C SER A 466 52.61 -18.61 -105.77
N LYS A 467 53.59 -19.53 -105.83
CA LYS A 467 53.63 -20.74 -105.00
C LYS A 467 53.84 -20.43 -103.52
N MET A 468 54.66 -19.44 -103.18
CA MET A 468 54.82 -19.01 -101.79
C MET A 468 53.58 -18.29 -101.25
N ILE A 469 52.94 -17.45 -102.07
CA ILE A 469 51.67 -16.78 -101.73
C ILE A 469 50.55 -17.82 -101.58
N SER A 470 50.48 -18.85 -102.43
CA SER A 470 49.49 -19.92 -102.28
C SER A 470 49.77 -20.78 -101.04
N ALA A 471 51.03 -21.10 -100.74
CA ALA A 471 51.41 -21.79 -99.50
C ALA A 471 51.06 -20.98 -98.25
N LEU A 472 51.24 -19.65 -98.27
CA LEU A 472 50.80 -18.76 -97.19
C LEU A 472 49.28 -18.69 -97.08
N ARG A 473 48.55 -18.66 -98.21
CA ARG A 473 47.07 -18.72 -98.20
C ARG A 473 46.54 -20.03 -97.62
N VAL A 474 47.15 -21.17 -97.95
CA VAL A 474 46.79 -22.49 -97.39
C VAL A 474 47.04 -22.54 -95.88
N LYS A 475 48.12 -21.91 -95.38
CA LYS A 475 48.37 -21.78 -93.94
C LYS A 475 47.43 -20.81 -93.22
N LEU A 476 46.90 -19.80 -93.91
CA LEU A 476 45.98 -18.80 -93.35
C LEU A 476 44.52 -19.26 -93.28
N LEU A 477 44.07 -20.10 -94.20
CA LEU A 477 42.71 -20.66 -94.25
C LEU A 477 42.24 -21.34 -92.94
N PRO A 478 43.02 -22.24 -92.30
CA PRO A 478 42.60 -22.85 -91.03
C PRO A 478 42.52 -21.83 -89.88
N LEU A 479 43.45 -20.87 -89.81
CA LEU A 479 43.42 -19.79 -88.81
C LEU A 479 42.21 -18.87 -89.01
N LEU A 480 41.79 -18.65 -90.26
CA LEU A 480 40.59 -17.86 -90.57
C LEU A 480 39.31 -18.59 -90.13
N ASN A 481 39.24 -19.91 -90.34
CA ASN A 481 38.12 -20.74 -89.92
C ASN A 481 38.02 -20.84 -88.39
N GLU A 482 39.14 -20.99 -87.68
CA GLU A 482 39.19 -20.94 -86.22
C GLU A 482 38.75 -19.57 -85.69
N ALA A 483 39.19 -18.48 -86.31
CA ALA A 483 38.75 -17.13 -85.96
C ALA A 483 37.24 -16.92 -86.21
N GLN A 484 36.66 -17.52 -87.26
CA GLN A 484 35.22 -17.49 -87.50
C GLN A 484 34.44 -18.30 -86.46
N ALA A 485 34.91 -19.50 -86.09
CA ALA A 485 34.29 -20.32 -85.06
C ALA A 485 34.32 -19.62 -83.68
N LEU A 486 35.44 -19.02 -83.30
CA LEU A 486 35.57 -18.23 -82.06
C LEU A 486 34.65 -17.00 -82.07
N ARG A 487 34.47 -16.35 -83.23
CA ARG A 487 33.51 -15.24 -83.36
C ARG A 487 32.07 -15.70 -83.19
N GLN A 488 31.69 -16.87 -83.68
CA GLN A 488 30.35 -17.43 -83.45
C GLN A 488 30.14 -17.77 -81.98
N GLN A 489 31.09 -18.45 -81.34
CA GLN A 489 31.01 -18.75 -79.89
C GLN A 489 30.92 -17.47 -79.03
N SER A 490 31.66 -16.42 -79.40
CA SER A 490 31.57 -15.12 -78.72
C SER A 490 30.19 -14.47 -78.86
N ARG A 491 29.52 -14.64 -80.01
CA ARG A 491 28.15 -14.14 -80.23
C ARG A 491 27.14 -14.94 -79.39
N ASP A 492 27.24 -16.26 -79.37
CA ASP A 492 26.34 -17.13 -78.58
C ASP A 492 26.45 -16.85 -77.08
N VAL A 493 27.68 -16.66 -76.57
CA VAL A 493 27.90 -16.28 -75.16
C VAL A 493 27.31 -14.91 -74.85
N LYS A 494 27.47 -13.93 -75.76
CA LYS A 494 26.85 -12.60 -75.60
C LYS A 494 25.32 -12.67 -75.59
N GLU A 495 24.71 -13.51 -76.41
CA GLU A 495 23.25 -13.71 -76.38
C GLU A 495 22.78 -14.39 -75.10
N ARG A 496 23.50 -15.41 -74.61
CA ARG A 496 23.20 -16.04 -73.32
C ARG A 496 23.31 -15.04 -72.17
N TYR A 497 24.34 -14.20 -72.18
CA TYR A 497 24.51 -13.15 -71.19
C TYR A 497 23.38 -12.12 -71.25
N ARG A 498 22.96 -11.69 -72.44
CA ARG A 498 21.81 -10.78 -72.61
C ARG A 498 20.52 -11.39 -72.05
N LYS A 499 20.24 -12.67 -72.37
CA LYS A 499 19.07 -13.39 -71.85
C LYS A 499 19.11 -13.52 -70.32
N ALA A 500 20.27 -13.86 -69.76
CA ALA A 500 20.47 -13.92 -68.31
C ALA A 500 20.27 -12.56 -67.64
N ASN A 501 20.81 -11.48 -68.21
CA ASN A 501 20.60 -10.11 -67.71
C ASN A 501 19.13 -9.69 -67.75
N THR A 502 18.39 -10.03 -68.82
CA THR A 502 16.96 -9.73 -68.88
C THR A 502 16.18 -10.46 -67.78
N VAL A 503 16.46 -11.75 -67.55
CA VAL A 503 15.83 -12.53 -66.48
C VAL A 503 16.20 -12.02 -65.09
N GLN A 504 17.47 -11.60 -64.91
CA GLN A 504 17.91 -11.01 -63.65
C GLN A 504 17.20 -9.69 -63.38
N SER A 505 17.10 -8.80 -64.38
CA SER A 505 16.39 -7.53 -64.24
C SER A 505 14.90 -7.72 -63.93
N THR A 506 14.22 -8.70 -64.54
CA THR A 506 12.82 -8.99 -64.22
C THR A 506 12.67 -9.56 -62.81
N LEU A 507 13.53 -10.48 -62.38
CA LEU A 507 13.53 -10.98 -61.01
C LEU A 507 13.82 -9.89 -59.98
N GLU A 508 14.77 -9.00 -60.26
CA GLU A 508 15.08 -7.85 -59.40
C GLU A 508 13.87 -6.91 -59.26
N THR A 509 13.12 -6.66 -60.34
CA THR A 509 11.88 -5.86 -60.25
C THR A 509 10.75 -6.58 -59.50
N VAL A 510 10.58 -7.89 -59.71
CA VAL A 510 9.56 -8.72 -59.05
C VAL A 510 9.82 -8.85 -57.55
N ILE A 511 11.09 -8.93 -57.13
CA ILE A 511 11.48 -9.01 -55.72
C ILE A 511 11.60 -7.61 -55.10
N GLY A 512 12.03 -6.61 -55.86
CA GLY A 512 12.25 -5.24 -55.38
C GLY A 512 10.97 -4.56 -54.90
N SER A 513 9.85 -4.76 -55.60
CA SER A 513 8.52 -4.23 -55.21
C SER A 513 8.05 -4.70 -53.81
N PRO A 514 7.91 -6.02 -53.55
CA PRO A 514 7.47 -6.51 -52.24
C PRO A 514 8.53 -6.24 -51.16
N THR A 515 9.82 -6.30 -51.49
CA THR A 515 10.89 -5.98 -50.53
C THR A 515 10.81 -4.50 -50.12
N GLY A 516 10.54 -3.59 -51.06
CA GLY A 516 10.34 -2.17 -50.79
C GLY A 516 9.12 -1.91 -49.89
N ASN A 517 8.00 -2.58 -50.15
CA ASN A 517 6.79 -2.48 -49.31
C ASN A 517 7.05 -2.98 -47.88
N ILE A 518 7.72 -4.13 -47.73
CA ILE A 518 8.07 -4.66 -46.41
C ILE A 518 9.05 -3.73 -45.69
N ILE A 519 10.04 -3.15 -46.39
CA ILE A 519 10.95 -2.16 -45.79
C ILE A 519 10.18 -0.92 -45.34
N PHE A 520 9.22 -0.45 -46.14
CA PHE A 520 8.37 0.67 -45.78
C PHE A 520 7.49 0.37 -44.55
N GLU A 521 6.87 -0.81 -44.48
CA GLU A 521 6.12 -1.26 -43.31
C GLU A 521 7.01 -1.40 -42.06
N ILE A 522 8.20 -1.97 -42.21
CA ILE A 522 9.19 -2.06 -41.12
C ILE A 522 9.57 -0.67 -40.62
N ASN A 523 9.77 0.29 -41.53
CA ASN A 523 10.13 1.66 -41.15
C ASN A 523 8.96 2.39 -40.46
N GLN A 524 7.73 2.21 -40.95
CA GLN A 524 6.54 2.73 -40.27
C GLN A 524 6.36 2.13 -38.88
N LEU A 525 6.56 0.82 -38.72
CA LEU A 525 6.48 0.15 -37.42
C LEU A 525 7.59 0.63 -36.49
N LYS A 526 8.82 0.83 -36.99
CA LYS A 526 9.92 1.41 -36.21
C LYS A 526 9.59 2.83 -35.74
N GLU A 527 8.98 3.65 -36.60
CA GLU A 527 8.58 5.01 -36.24
C GLU A 527 7.46 5.02 -35.19
N LYS A 528 6.46 4.14 -35.33
CA LYS A 528 5.41 3.94 -34.31
C LYS A 528 6.02 3.52 -32.97
N ILE A 529 6.90 2.51 -32.97
CA ILE A 529 7.60 2.07 -31.75
C ILE A 529 8.44 3.20 -31.15
N ALA A 530 9.05 4.07 -31.95
CA ALA A 530 9.80 5.21 -31.45
C ALA A 530 8.88 6.24 -30.77
N LYS A 531 7.73 6.55 -31.38
CA LYS A 531 6.70 7.42 -30.80
C LYS A 531 6.13 6.84 -29.49
N ASP A 532 5.76 5.56 -29.48
CA ASP A 532 5.24 4.87 -28.30
C ASP A 532 6.28 4.84 -27.16
N LYS A 533 7.57 4.67 -27.48
CA LYS A 533 8.66 4.76 -26.49
C LYS A 533 8.84 6.16 -25.92
N GLU A 534 8.61 7.19 -26.72
CA GLU A 534 8.67 8.57 -26.25
C GLU A 534 7.46 8.92 -25.37
N GLU A 535 6.26 8.50 -25.77
CA GLU A 535 5.05 8.63 -24.95
C GLU A 535 5.18 7.87 -23.63
N LYS A 536 5.68 6.63 -23.66
CA LYS A 536 5.96 5.86 -22.44
C LYS A 536 6.93 6.60 -21.51
N ARG A 537 8.03 7.16 -22.04
CA ARG A 537 8.98 7.95 -21.23
C ARG A 537 8.31 9.18 -20.62
N ARG A 538 7.50 9.91 -21.39
CA ARG A 538 6.74 11.06 -20.88
C ARG A 538 5.76 10.66 -19.76
N LEU A 539 5.09 9.52 -19.90
CA LEU A 539 4.19 8.99 -18.87
C LEU A 539 4.94 8.52 -17.62
N GLU A 540 6.10 7.87 -17.78
CA GLU A 540 6.95 7.47 -16.66
C GLU A 540 7.49 8.69 -15.90
N GLU A 541 7.91 9.74 -16.60
CA GLU A 541 8.32 11.01 -15.99
C GLU A 541 7.16 11.70 -15.27
N ALA A 542 5.95 11.67 -15.84
CA ALA A 542 4.76 12.22 -15.19
C ALA A 542 4.38 11.43 -13.92
N LEU A 543 4.43 10.10 -13.97
CA LEU A 543 4.21 9.23 -12.81
C LEU A 543 5.25 9.45 -11.71
N LEU A 544 6.52 9.63 -12.09
CA LEU A 544 7.58 9.95 -11.12
C LEU A 544 7.32 11.29 -10.43
N LYS A 545 6.89 12.32 -11.18
CA LYS A 545 6.50 13.62 -10.63
C LYS A 545 5.31 13.49 -9.69
N MET A 546 4.26 12.75 -10.08
CA MET A 546 3.08 12.51 -9.22
C MET A 546 3.45 11.76 -7.94
N LYS A 547 4.27 10.70 -8.03
CA LYS A 547 4.73 9.93 -6.87
C LYS A 547 5.58 10.76 -5.91
N ASN A 548 6.43 11.62 -6.44
CA ASN A 548 7.21 12.56 -5.63
C ASN A 548 6.29 13.57 -4.92
N LEU A 549 5.23 14.05 -5.59
CA LEU A 549 4.23 14.92 -4.97
C LEU A 549 3.43 14.18 -3.88
N GLU A 550 2.97 12.95 -4.13
CA GLU A 550 2.28 12.13 -3.11
C GLU A 550 3.15 11.86 -1.89
N GLN A 551 4.42 11.47 -2.08
CA GLN A 551 5.36 11.27 -0.96
C GLN A 551 5.60 12.56 -0.18
N ARG A 552 5.55 13.72 -0.84
CA ARG A 552 5.75 15.01 -0.21
C ARG A 552 4.49 15.48 0.54
N ILE A 553 3.31 15.22 0.01
CA ILE A 553 2.00 15.43 0.69
C ILE A 553 1.90 14.52 1.91
N GLN A 554 2.33 13.25 1.81
CA GLN A 554 2.31 12.32 2.94
C GLN A 554 3.22 12.80 4.07
N LYS A 555 4.45 13.23 3.76
CA LYS A 555 5.37 13.84 4.73
C LYS A 555 4.77 15.09 5.38
N GLU A 556 3.94 15.84 4.67
CA GLU A 556 3.29 17.05 5.19
C GLU A 556 2.06 16.74 6.05
N MET A 557 1.27 15.71 5.73
CA MET A 557 0.22 15.18 6.62
C MET A 557 0.82 14.65 7.92
N ASP A 558 1.94 13.93 7.82
CA ASP A 558 2.65 13.38 8.97
C ASP A 558 3.24 14.53 9.82
N ALA A 559 3.84 15.55 9.19
CA ALA A 559 4.35 16.75 9.87
C ALA A 559 3.25 17.63 10.49
N SER A 560 2.05 17.68 9.92
CA SER A 560 0.91 18.42 10.47
C SER A 560 0.31 17.76 11.72
N SER A 561 0.59 16.47 11.94
CA SER A 561 0.16 15.71 13.12
C SER A 561 1.14 15.78 14.29
N SER A 562 2.40 16.15 14.02
CA SER A 562 3.45 16.40 15.02
C SER A 562 3.67 17.90 15.21
N SER A 563 3.67 18.40 16.45
CA SER A 563 3.93 19.81 16.76
C SER A 563 5.40 20.25 16.55
N ASP A 564 6.15 19.57 15.69
CA ASP A 564 7.58 19.81 15.50
C ASP A 564 7.84 20.72 14.30
N ASN A 565 8.75 21.68 14.53
CA ASN A 565 9.22 22.73 13.62
C ASN A 565 9.90 22.18 12.36
N THR A 566 9.14 21.61 11.43
CA THR A 566 9.60 21.42 10.04
C THR A 566 8.93 22.44 9.14
N ARG A 567 9.73 23.27 8.46
CA ARG A 567 9.27 24.33 7.54
C ARG A 567 8.18 23.81 6.62
N SER A 568 7.02 24.49 6.62
CA SER A 568 5.85 24.05 5.86
C SER A 568 5.99 24.42 4.38
N LEU A 569 5.33 23.68 3.50
CA LEU A 569 5.37 23.88 2.04
C LEU A 569 4.82 25.26 1.64
N LYS A 570 3.98 25.84 2.52
CA LYS A 570 3.52 27.22 2.43
C LYS A 570 4.67 28.23 2.57
N ASP A 571 5.66 27.94 3.41
CA ASP A 571 6.82 28.82 3.63
C ASP A 571 7.80 28.72 2.46
N GLU A 572 8.09 27.51 1.96
CA GLU A 572 8.95 27.32 0.77
C GLU A 572 8.33 27.93 -0.50
N LEU A 573 7.01 27.78 -0.70
CA LEU A 573 6.32 28.42 -1.83
C LEU A 573 6.26 29.93 -1.67
N SER A 574 6.09 30.44 -0.45
CA SER A 574 6.14 31.88 -0.19
C SER A 574 7.53 32.46 -0.50
N ASP A 575 8.60 31.76 -0.12
CA ASP A 575 9.97 32.17 -0.43
C ASP A 575 10.23 32.11 -1.94
N SER A 576 9.82 31.04 -2.63
CA SER A 576 9.99 30.94 -4.09
C SER A 576 9.17 31.97 -4.85
N ILE A 577 7.96 32.31 -4.39
CA ILE A 577 7.14 33.39 -4.97
C ILE A 577 7.84 34.73 -4.78
N ALA A 578 8.42 35.00 -3.61
CA ALA A 578 9.16 36.24 -3.37
C ALA A 578 10.39 36.36 -4.29
N VAL A 579 11.14 35.27 -4.52
CA VAL A 579 12.28 35.26 -5.45
C VAL A 579 11.83 35.48 -6.89
N GLU A 580 10.77 34.81 -7.35
CA GLU A 580 10.23 34.99 -8.71
C GLU A 580 9.65 36.40 -8.93
N GLU A 581 9.04 37.00 -7.91
CA GLU A 581 8.60 38.39 -7.96
C GLU A 581 9.77 39.38 -8.08
N GLU A 582 10.89 39.10 -7.42
CA GLU A 582 12.11 39.89 -7.54
C GLU A 582 12.76 39.75 -8.93
N ILE A 583 12.79 38.54 -9.48
CA ILE A 583 13.25 38.28 -10.86
C ILE A 583 12.32 38.98 -11.87
N MET A 584 11.00 38.91 -11.69
CA MET A 584 10.05 39.63 -12.55
C MET A 584 10.23 41.15 -12.50
N LYS A 585 10.51 41.72 -11.31
CA LYS A 585 10.85 43.16 -11.20
C LYS A 585 12.12 43.48 -11.97
N ASN A 586 13.17 42.67 -11.82
CA ASN A 586 14.44 42.85 -12.53
C ASN A 586 14.30 42.71 -14.05
N LEU A 587 13.53 41.72 -14.54
CA LEU A 587 13.26 41.54 -15.96
C LEU A 587 12.40 42.65 -16.55
N LYS A 588 11.42 43.18 -15.80
CA LYS A 588 10.67 44.37 -16.23
C LYS A 588 11.59 45.58 -16.35
N LEU A 589 12.50 45.78 -15.41
CA LEU A 589 13.49 46.86 -15.46
C LEU A 589 14.43 46.70 -16.67
N GLN A 590 14.90 45.48 -16.94
CA GLN A 590 15.73 45.18 -18.11
C GLN A 590 14.97 45.37 -19.42
N LYS A 591 13.69 44.97 -19.49
CA LYS A 591 12.84 45.21 -20.65
C LYS A 591 12.65 46.71 -20.91
N GLU A 592 12.40 47.49 -19.88
CA GLU A 592 12.26 48.95 -19.99
C GLU A 592 13.56 49.61 -20.48
N ASN A 593 14.72 49.12 -20.02
CA ASN A 593 16.02 49.57 -20.50
C ASN A 593 16.28 49.15 -21.95
N LEU A 594 15.92 47.92 -22.34
CA LEU A 594 16.03 47.44 -23.71
C LEU A 594 15.10 48.17 -24.67
N GLU A 595 13.89 48.55 -24.26
CA GLU A 595 13.00 49.39 -25.08
C GLU A 595 13.61 50.78 -25.29
N LYS A 596 14.17 51.41 -24.24
CA LYS A 596 14.90 52.68 -24.36
C LYS A 596 16.12 52.58 -25.26
N ASP A 597 16.83 51.45 -25.27
CA ASP A 597 17.98 51.23 -26.14
C ASP A 597 17.59 50.79 -27.55
N ALA A 598 16.47 50.07 -27.73
CA ALA A 598 15.89 49.75 -29.02
C ALA A 598 15.46 51.02 -29.76
N ASP A 599 14.82 51.96 -29.09
CA ASP A 599 14.46 53.27 -29.67
C ASP A 599 15.69 54.06 -30.12
N LYS A 600 16.81 53.98 -29.37
CA LYS A 600 18.08 54.61 -29.77
C LYS A 600 18.69 53.89 -30.97
N ASN A 601 18.72 52.55 -30.95
CA ASN A 601 19.28 51.73 -32.02
C ASN A 601 18.46 51.86 -33.31
N GLU A 602 17.14 51.96 -33.23
CA GLU A 602 16.27 52.19 -34.39
C GLU A 602 16.56 53.56 -35.02
N LYS A 603 16.66 54.63 -34.20
CA LYS A 603 17.09 55.95 -34.67
C LYS A 603 18.49 55.91 -35.30
N GLN A 604 19.43 55.19 -34.69
CA GLN A 604 20.78 55.04 -35.22
C GLN A 604 20.79 54.27 -36.56
N THR A 605 19.98 53.22 -36.68
CA THR A 605 19.84 52.44 -37.91
C THR A 605 19.19 53.27 -39.02
N GLN A 606 18.19 54.08 -38.70
CA GLN A 606 17.59 55.03 -39.64
C GLN A 606 18.61 56.08 -40.12
N GLN A 607 19.45 56.61 -39.22
CA GLN A 607 20.55 57.52 -39.58
C GLN A 607 21.57 56.84 -40.50
N TRP A 608 21.97 55.60 -40.19
CA TRP A 608 22.88 54.82 -41.05
C TRP A 608 22.27 54.52 -42.42
N ASN A 609 20.98 54.20 -42.49
CA ASN A 609 20.27 53.96 -43.75
C ASN A 609 20.15 55.24 -44.58
N GLN A 610 19.93 56.40 -43.96
CA GLN A 610 19.96 57.70 -44.65
C GLN A 610 21.35 58.01 -45.20
N ILE A 611 22.41 57.78 -44.41
CA ILE A 611 23.80 57.93 -44.86
C ILE A 611 24.10 56.97 -46.02
N ALA A 612 23.69 55.71 -45.91
CA ALA A 612 23.84 54.71 -46.97
C ALA A 612 23.14 55.17 -48.24
N ALA A 613 21.88 55.63 -48.17
CA ALA A 613 21.14 56.15 -49.32
C ALA A 613 21.84 57.36 -49.97
N VAL A 614 22.41 58.27 -49.18
CA VAL A 614 23.21 59.39 -49.71
C VAL A 614 24.45 58.87 -50.45
N PHE A 615 25.13 57.85 -49.93
CA PHE A 615 26.25 57.23 -50.64
C PHE A 615 25.81 56.49 -51.90
N THR A 616 24.67 55.79 -51.90
CA THR A 616 24.12 55.14 -53.09
C THR A 616 23.76 56.16 -54.16
N CYS A 617 23.13 57.28 -53.78
CA CYS A 617 22.85 58.38 -54.70
C CYS A 617 24.15 59.02 -55.23
N LYS A 618 25.20 59.16 -54.42
CA LYS A 618 26.51 59.62 -54.89
C LYS A 618 27.17 58.63 -55.86
N ILE A 619 27.04 57.33 -55.61
CA ILE A 619 27.54 56.28 -56.52
C ILE A 619 26.77 56.33 -57.83
N GLN A 620 25.43 56.40 -57.79
CA GLN A 620 24.59 56.54 -58.97
C GLN A 620 24.91 57.81 -59.75
N TYR A 621 25.10 58.95 -59.09
CA TYR A 621 25.52 60.19 -59.76
C TYR A 621 26.93 60.07 -60.36
N ALA A 622 27.84 59.34 -59.71
CA ALA A 622 29.17 59.06 -60.26
C ALA A 622 29.12 58.07 -61.45
N GLU A 623 28.18 57.12 -61.46
CA GLU A 623 27.93 56.21 -62.56
C GLU A 623 27.25 56.91 -63.74
N ASP A 624 26.27 57.77 -63.48
CA ASP A 624 25.62 58.61 -64.49
C ASP A 624 26.60 59.64 -65.07
N SER A 625 27.49 60.20 -64.24
CA SER A 625 28.60 61.03 -64.72
C SER A 625 29.57 60.23 -65.59
N LYS A 626 29.84 58.95 -65.28
CA LYS A 626 30.62 58.05 -66.14
C LYS A 626 29.89 57.62 -67.41
N HIS A 627 28.57 57.67 -67.43
CA HIS A 627 27.75 57.36 -68.62
C HIS A 627 27.66 58.57 -69.55
N ASN A 628 27.56 59.78 -68.99
CA ASN A 628 27.51 61.02 -69.76
C ASN A 628 28.91 61.48 -70.25
N ASP A 629 29.97 61.18 -69.51
CA ASP A 629 31.35 61.36 -69.97
C ASP A 629 31.84 60.04 -70.60
N GLY A 630 31.76 59.95 -71.93
CA GLY A 630 32.22 58.80 -72.70
C GLY A 630 33.60 58.29 -72.24
N ILE A 631 33.70 56.98 -72.01
CA ILE A 631 34.90 56.35 -71.44
C ILE A 631 36.08 56.48 -72.42
N VAL A 632 36.99 57.41 -72.13
CA VAL A 632 38.29 57.48 -72.81
C VAL A 632 39.20 56.39 -72.25
N VAL A 633 39.26 55.24 -72.92
CA VAL A 633 40.26 54.19 -72.61
C VAL A 633 41.56 54.50 -73.35
N ARG A 634 42.56 55.02 -72.64
CA ARG A 634 43.92 55.20 -73.17
C ARG A 634 44.76 53.91 -73.00
N ARG A 635 45.06 53.24 -74.11
CA ARG A 635 46.19 52.32 -74.21
C ARG A 635 47.01 52.65 -75.46
N GLY A 636 48.25 53.10 -75.27
CA GLY A 636 49.31 53.00 -76.27
C GLY A 636 49.10 53.74 -77.61
N GLY A 637 48.69 55.02 -77.57
CA GLY A 637 48.91 55.92 -78.71
C GLY A 637 47.89 55.88 -79.86
N ALA A 638 46.71 55.29 -79.67
CA ALA A 638 45.56 55.50 -80.56
C ALA A 638 44.29 55.71 -79.74
N GLU A 639 43.62 56.85 -79.94
CA GLU A 639 42.36 57.19 -79.29
C GLU A 639 41.20 56.69 -80.16
N THR A 640 40.55 55.61 -79.74
CA THR A 640 39.28 55.18 -80.33
C THR A 640 38.15 55.53 -79.38
N LEU A 641 37.39 56.57 -79.74
CA LEU A 641 36.11 56.93 -79.17
C LEU A 641 35.07 55.91 -79.66
N VAL A 642 34.60 55.05 -78.75
CA VAL A 642 33.39 54.26 -78.98
C VAL A 642 32.24 55.02 -78.35
N LEU A 643 31.48 55.70 -79.20
CA LEU A 643 30.16 56.22 -78.85
C LEU A 643 29.23 55.02 -78.69
N GLN A 644 28.50 54.96 -77.56
CA GLN A 644 27.19 54.32 -77.53
C GLN A 644 26.13 55.40 -77.67
#